data_AF-S0ETX8-F1
#
_entry.id   AF-S0ETX8-F1
#
_cell.length_a   1.000
_cell.length_b   1.000
_cell.length_c   1.000
_cell.angle_alpha   90.00
_cell.angle_beta   90.00
_cell.angle_gamma   90.00
#
_symmetry.space_group_name_H-M   'P 1'
#
loop_
_entity.id
_entity.type
_entity.pdbx_description
1 polymer ?
#
loop_
_entity_poly.entity_id
_entity_poly.type
_entity_poly.pdbx_seq_one_letter_code
_entity_poly.pdbx_strand_id
1 'polypeptide(L)'
;MKPSYSYKEPPLKRLAWRIPLDTPNKARLRRRGFSLIETLVAMVILAIGILSLVSLFPGGFVVLQRTSEMSVAQILANEQLSSLRHMEGPPIAVLSALPKADGTIQVLNGTNPDDLSPATPQELSALQAQYNFTLPAGYLPYFFSDVNRIRYIQGESFTIPVEASGAGGSIHILQYGPVYNVFHTDSNGNPADSLNVYGPPMTRLVEDSQPNINNPNPIPVLNASDEYAIDYAHNQIAFYPRPAPNPNENRPNFRLFFMRYRTYQTDANGYPIPSTYQTQTITITVPDIPAGQPLVPIWQPIFPNTSPQPNIDPYSEQVSRQFRLVSTTPGPNPPFTDDPYEYAWLSPQEPNNANRGVLIFNPLGHISSPTPTASGTLAQPQNLVAYVDYLTYDNHIIRDDSVIPSQAPYTIRLALGHILSQGDILPDQTTYNGLFHNDPADTAPDDADLIVQDMDNGQQLCRIVAGQSTPGSLVAATLDAKNGILTFSQPGIENNGLQNVPIRIFYRADRRWGMQIQMAVPYYSIVSSPAQITSTSCWIGDGTNGSSPTRIYFALSEAGKTITIGELHYATANTNPNDPTTYGVAHNVTLQISDVNRVDVVNGARYVYADITDQIPNATALSAVPTGRAVDYVSGISVRSRVVWSDPGSPNAILWRRIDRDTVLTRQSTL
;
A
#
# COMPACT_ATOMS: atom_id res chain seq x y z
N MET A 1 -58.45 -3.74 46.08
CA MET A 1 -57.61 -2.52 46.07
C MET A 1 -58.18 -1.58 45.02
N LYS A 2 -58.59 -0.39 45.48
CA LYS A 2 -59.03 0.85 44.82
C LYS A 2 -60.14 0.85 43.74
N PRO A 3 -61.17 1.71 43.88
CA PRO A 3 -62.42 1.66 43.12
C PRO A 3 -62.58 2.81 42.10
N SER A 4 -63.58 2.65 41.24
CA SER A 4 -64.09 3.65 40.29
C SER A 4 -64.57 4.92 40.97
N TYR A 5 -64.18 6.08 40.46
CA TYR A 5 -64.75 7.37 40.86
C TYR A 5 -65.63 7.96 39.74
N SER A 6 -66.93 7.94 40.02
CA SER A 6 -67.94 8.82 39.45
C SER A 6 -67.82 10.19 40.14
N TYR A 7 -67.78 11.27 39.36
CA TYR A 7 -67.86 12.63 39.92
C TYR A 7 -69.11 13.34 39.40
N LYS A 8 -69.91 13.79 40.36
CA LYS A 8 -71.16 14.56 40.22
C LYS A 8 -70.84 16.04 39.98
N GLU A 9 -71.59 16.68 39.10
CA GLU A 9 -71.67 18.14 38.98
C GLU A 9 -72.43 18.77 40.18
N PRO A 10 -72.05 19.99 40.61
CA PRO A 10 -72.90 20.85 41.43
C PRO A 10 -73.47 22.05 40.64
N PRO A 11 -74.55 22.68 41.15
CA PRO A 11 -75.55 23.35 40.31
C PRO A 11 -75.36 24.87 40.13
N LEU A 12 -75.79 25.35 38.96
CA LEU A 12 -75.95 26.77 38.63
C LEU A 12 -77.13 27.39 39.38
N LYS A 13 -76.84 28.42 40.20
CA LYS A 13 -77.85 29.34 40.76
C LYS A 13 -78.09 30.51 39.80
N ARG A 14 -79.38 30.72 39.53
CA ARG A 14 -80.03 31.84 38.83
C ARG A 14 -79.56 33.21 39.31
N LEU A 15 -79.50 34.16 38.37
CA LEU A 15 -80.07 35.50 38.57
C LEU A 15 -80.71 35.96 37.27
N ALA A 16 -82.02 36.14 37.35
CA ALA A 16 -82.91 36.57 36.30
C ALA A 16 -83.13 38.08 36.40
N TRP A 17 -83.16 38.82 35.29
CA TRP A 17 -84.00 40.01 35.16
C TRP A 17 -84.47 40.22 33.71
N ARG A 18 -85.78 40.05 33.55
CA ARG A 18 -86.80 40.74 32.73
C ARG A 18 -86.49 41.29 31.31
N ILE A 19 -87.41 40.87 30.45
CA ILE A 19 -87.80 41.14 29.04
C ILE A 19 -88.44 42.57 28.91
N PRO A 20 -88.94 43.07 27.75
CA PRO A 20 -88.54 43.15 26.31
C PRO A 20 -88.41 44.63 25.83
N LEU A 21 -87.92 44.97 24.63
CA LEU A 21 -88.69 45.22 23.39
C LEU A 21 -87.78 45.87 22.32
N ASP A 22 -88.28 45.83 21.09
CA ASP A 22 -87.79 46.49 19.86
C ASP A 22 -86.76 45.74 18.99
N THR A 23 -87.31 44.89 18.12
CA THR A 23 -86.95 44.91 16.70
C THR A 23 -87.28 46.29 16.10
N PRO A 24 -86.56 46.83 15.09
CA PRO A 24 -85.98 46.03 14.00
C PRO A 24 -84.60 46.52 13.51
N ASN A 25 -83.77 45.61 13.02
CA ASN A 25 -83.09 45.86 11.75
C ASN A 25 -82.56 44.56 11.14
N LYS A 26 -83.14 44.21 10.00
CA LYS A 26 -82.67 43.18 9.08
C LYS A 26 -81.32 43.61 8.50
N ALA A 27 -80.21 43.30 9.18
CA ALA A 27 -78.92 43.19 8.52
C ALA A 27 -78.79 41.76 7.98
N ARG A 28 -79.17 41.58 6.71
CA ARG A 28 -78.81 40.40 5.92
C ARG A 28 -77.29 40.21 6.02
N LEU A 29 -76.85 39.22 6.79
CA LEU A 29 -75.53 38.61 6.61
C LEU A 29 -75.51 38.00 5.20
N ARG A 30 -75.04 38.78 4.24
CA ARG A 30 -74.66 38.31 2.92
C ARG A 30 -73.60 37.22 3.16
N ARG A 31 -73.97 35.96 2.98
CA ARG A 31 -73.02 34.92 2.59
C ARG A 31 -72.44 35.38 1.25
N ARG A 32 -71.33 36.12 1.29
CA ARG A 32 -70.50 36.33 0.10
C ARG A 32 -69.94 34.96 -0.23
N GLY A 33 -70.41 34.37 -1.34
CA GLY A 33 -69.68 33.27 -1.95
C GLY A 33 -68.26 33.73 -2.24
N PHE A 34 -67.29 32.85 -2.04
CA PHE A 34 -65.89 33.09 -2.36
C PHE A 34 -65.78 33.72 -3.75
N SER A 35 -65.06 34.84 -3.84
CA SER A 35 -64.80 35.50 -5.12
C SER A 35 -63.93 34.57 -5.98
N LEU A 36 -64.18 34.53 -7.29
CA LEU A 36 -63.36 33.77 -8.24
C LEU A 36 -61.88 34.21 -8.16
N ILE A 37 -61.63 35.49 -7.88
CA ILE A 37 -60.30 36.06 -7.64
C ILE A 37 -59.65 35.48 -6.38
N GLU A 38 -60.42 35.28 -5.31
CA GLU A 38 -59.92 34.75 -4.04
C GLU A 38 -59.51 33.28 -4.17
N THR A 39 -60.29 32.51 -4.95
CA THR A 39 -59.95 31.12 -5.28
C THR A 39 -58.73 31.04 -6.18
N LEU A 40 -58.58 31.96 -7.15
CA LEU A 40 -57.42 32.02 -8.03
C LEU A 40 -56.14 32.40 -7.28
N VAL A 41 -56.21 33.39 -6.38
CA VAL A 41 -55.08 33.79 -5.53
C VAL A 41 -54.68 32.64 -4.60
N ALA A 42 -55.65 31.94 -3.98
CA ALA A 42 -55.36 30.77 -3.17
C ALA A 42 -54.67 29.66 -3.98
N MET A 43 -55.09 29.42 -5.22
CA MET A 43 -54.49 28.42 -6.10
C MET A 43 -53.06 28.82 -6.53
N VAL A 44 -52.79 30.10 -6.76
CA VAL A 44 -51.44 30.62 -7.08
C VAL A 44 -50.51 30.50 -5.86
N ILE A 45 -50.97 30.86 -4.66
CA ILE A 45 -50.17 30.72 -3.43
C ILE A 45 -49.89 29.24 -3.15
N LEU A 46 -50.88 28.36 -3.33
CA LEU A 46 -50.69 26.92 -3.21
C LEU A 46 -49.68 26.39 -4.23
N ALA A 47 -49.76 26.83 -5.49
CA ALA A 47 -48.80 26.43 -6.53
C ALA A 47 -47.38 26.88 -6.20
N ILE A 48 -47.20 28.13 -5.73
CA ILE A 48 -45.90 28.64 -5.27
C ILE A 48 -45.41 27.84 -4.06
N GLY A 49 -46.29 27.49 -3.11
CA GLY A 49 -45.96 26.69 -1.94
C GLY A 49 -45.55 25.25 -2.28
N ILE A 50 -46.21 24.61 -3.25
CA ILE A 50 -45.82 23.28 -3.74
C ILE A 50 -44.51 23.37 -4.51
N LEU A 51 -44.33 24.35 -5.40
CA LEU A 51 -43.10 24.54 -6.16
C LEU A 51 -41.90 24.85 -5.25
N SER A 52 -42.07 25.63 -4.19
CA SER A 52 -41.00 25.92 -3.23
C SER A 52 -40.60 24.66 -2.44
N LEU A 53 -41.56 23.84 -2.01
CA LEU A 53 -41.28 22.53 -1.40
C LEU A 53 -40.57 21.61 -2.39
N VAL A 54 -41.05 21.49 -3.63
CA VAL A 54 -40.45 20.65 -4.69
C VAL A 54 -39.01 21.09 -4.96
N SER A 55 -38.73 22.39 -4.95
CA SER A 55 -37.38 22.94 -5.20
C SER A 55 -36.37 22.63 -4.08
N LEU A 56 -36.83 22.24 -2.89
CA LEU A 56 -35.99 21.95 -1.73
C LEU A 56 -35.47 20.49 -1.74
N PHE A 57 -36.18 19.58 -2.41
CA PHE A 57 -35.82 18.15 -2.45
C PHE A 57 -34.49 17.85 -3.15
N PRO A 58 -34.13 18.45 -4.31
CA PRO A 58 -32.86 18.18 -4.97
C PRO A 58 -31.65 18.45 -4.08
N GLY A 59 -31.68 19.56 -3.32
CA GLY A 59 -30.61 19.89 -2.37
C GLY A 59 -30.51 18.87 -1.22
N GLY A 60 -31.66 18.41 -0.71
CA GLY A 60 -31.71 17.38 0.35
C GLY A 60 -31.10 16.04 -0.09
N PHE A 61 -31.37 15.59 -1.32
CA PHE A 61 -30.82 14.34 -1.84
C PHE A 61 -29.30 14.38 -1.99
N VAL A 62 -28.74 15.50 -2.45
CA VAL A 62 -27.29 15.66 -2.55
C VAL A 62 -26.67 15.57 -1.15
N VAL A 63 -27.20 16.28 -0.16
CA VAL A 63 -26.65 16.23 1.22
C VAL A 63 -26.72 14.83 1.82
N LEU A 64 -27.83 14.11 1.64
CA LEU A 64 -27.96 12.73 2.11
C LEU A 64 -26.95 11.81 1.44
N GLN A 65 -26.78 11.94 0.12
CA GLN A 65 -25.83 11.13 -0.63
C GLN A 65 -24.38 11.40 -0.18
N ARG A 66 -24.02 12.68 0.00
CA ARG A 66 -22.70 13.07 0.53
C ARG A 66 -22.44 12.50 1.92
N THR A 67 -23.45 12.51 2.78
CA THR A 67 -23.34 11.95 4.14
C THR A 67 -23.18 10.43 4.10
N SER A 68 -23.89 9.76 3.18
CA SER A 68 -23.75 8.32 2.93
C SER A 68 -22.34 7.97 2.42
N GLU A 69 -21.83 8.69 1.41
CA GLU A 69 -20.47 8.51 0.89
C GLU A 69 -19.42 8.69 1.98
N MET A 70 -19.55 9.75 2.78
CA MET A 70 -18.60 10.04 3.86
C MET A 70 -18.61 8.93 4.92
N SER A 71 -19.78 8.36 5.23
CA SER A 71 -19.91 7.25 6.18
C SER A 71 -19.26 5.98 5.63
N VAL A 72 -19.49 5.65 4.36
CA VAL A 72 -18.89 4.50 3.68
C VAL A 72 -17.36 4.64 3.59
N ALA A 73 -16.87 5.82 3.22
CA ALA A 73 -15.43 6.12 3.18
C ALA A 73 -14.75 5.92 4.54
N GLN A 74 -15.42 6.31 5.65
CA GLN A 74 -14.88 6.08 6.99
C GLN A 74 -14.82 4.60 7.36
N ILE A 75 -15.82 3.81 6.96
CA ILE A 75 -15.85 2.37 7.20
C ILE A 75 -14.70 1.70 6.45
N LEU A 76 -14.56 1.96 5.15
CA LEU A 76 -13.49 1.42 4.32
C LEU A 76 -12.10 1.76 4.86
N ALA A 77 -11.87 3.02 5.26
CA ALA A 77 -10.59 3.44 5.82
C ALA A 77 -10.26 2.71 7.14
N ASN A 78 -11.27 2.53 8.00
CA ASN A 78 -11.10 1.82 9.27
C ASN A 78 -10.88 0.32 9.08
N GLU A 79 -11.57 -0.30 8.12
CA GLU A 79 -11.41 -1.70 7.78
C GLU A 79 -10.00 -1.98 7.27
N GLN A 80 -9.49 -1.14 6.37
CA GLN A 80 -8.13 -1.25 5.87
C GLN A 80 -7.08 -1.11 6.98
N LEU A 81 -7.27 -0.18 7.92
CA LEU A 81 -6.40 -0.07 9.11
C LEU A 81 -6.53 -1.25 10.06
N SER A 82 -7.75 -1.76 10.26
CA SER A 82 -7.99 -2.93 11.09
C SER A 82 -7.29 -4.15 10.51
N SER A 83 -7.41 -4.35 9.19
CA SER A 83 -6.75 -5.44 8.47
C SER A 83 -5.24 -5.39 8.68
N LEU A 84 -4.61 -4.21 8.52
CA LEU A 84 -3.19 -4.02 8.78
C LEU A 84 -2.74 -4.37 10.19
N ARG A 85 -3.57 -4.11 11.21
CA ARG A 85 -3.24 -4.41 12.62
C ARG A 85 -3.27 -5.91 12.93
N HIS A 86 -4.00 -6.70 12.14
CA HIS A 86 -4.11 -8.14 12.32
C HIS A 86 -3.18 -8.93 11.38
N MET A 87 -2.40 -8.25 10.52
CA MET A 87 -1.40 -8.92 9.70
C MET A 87 -0.25 -9.43 10.57
N GLU A 88 0.16 -10.68 10.36
CA GLU A 88 1.34 -11.27 11.02
C GLU A 88 2.64 -10.54 10.64
N GLY A 89 2.72 -10.08 9.39
CA GLY A 89 3.89 -9.38 8.84
C GLY A 89 3.49 -8.19 7.97
N PRO A 90 3.18 -7.01 8.57
CA PRO A 90 2.83 -5.83 7.79
C PRO A 90 4.00 -5.40 6.90
N PRO A 91 3.74 -4.82 5.72
CA PRO A 91 4.78 -4.43 4.78
C PRO A 91 5.77 -3.46 5.44
N ILE A 92 7.06 -3.63 5.19
CA ILE A 92 8.13 -2.75 5.67
C ILE A 92 7.80 -1.29 5.32
N ALA A 93 7.48 -1.01 4.06
CA ALA A 93 7.11 0.32 3.59
C ALA A 93 6.09 0.26 2.44
N VAL A 94 5.32 1.35 2.29
CA VAL A 94 4.43 1.55 1.15
C VAL A 94 4.80 2.89 0.51
N LEU A 95 5.41 2.81 -0.67
CA LEU A 95 6.05 3.94 -1.34
C LEU A 95 5.37 4.26 -2.68
N SER A 96 5.41 5.52 -3.09
CA SER A 96 5.00 5.92 -4.46
C SER A 96 6.06 5.46 -5.44
N ALA A 97 5.66 4.73 -6.49
CA ALA A 97 6.61 4.23 -7.48
C ALA A 97 6.05 4.21 -8.90
N LEU A 98 6.94 4.00 -9.86
CA LEU A 98 6.60 3.76 -11.26
C LEU A 98 7.35 2.54 -11.79
N PRO A 99 6.70 1.68 -12.59
CA PRO A 99 7.41 0.68 -13.38
C PRO A 99 8.16 1.38 -14.52
N LYS A 100 9.44 1.07 -14.68
CA LYS A 100 10.24 1.51 -15.84
C LYS A 100 9.98 0.59 -17.03
N ALA A 101 10.37 1.04 -18.23
CA ALA A 101 10.25 0.24 -19.45
C ALA A 101 11.05 -1.09 -19.42
N ASP A 102 12.08 -1.18 -18.58
CA ASP A 102 12.88 -2.39 -18.35
C ASP A 102 12.29 -3.33 -17.28
N GLY A 103 11.11 -3.01 -16.73
CA GLY A 103 10.45 -3.77 -15.67
C GLY A 103 10.93 -3.46 -14.25
N THR A 104 11.96 -2.62 -14.09
CA THR A 104 12.45 -2.22 -12.76
C THR A 104 11.55 -1.17 -12.11
N ILE A 105 11.67 -1.02 -10.79
CA ILE A 105 10.81 -0.14 -9.98
C ILE A 105 11.55 1.17 -9.66
N GLN A 106 10.95 2.31 -10.01
CA GLN A 106 11.43 3.63 -9.63
C GLN A 106 10.62 4.22 -8.49
N VAL A 107 11.23 4.36 -7.31
CA VAL A 107 10.62 5.08 -6.19
C VAL A 107 10.65 6.60 -6.44
N LEU A 108 9.54 7.28 -6.15
CA LEU A 108 9.33 8.70 -6.40
C LEU A 108 9.43 9.56 -5.13
N ASN A 109 10.65 9.90 -4.72
CA ASN A 109 10.93 10.66 -3.49
C ASN A 109 10.37 12.11 -3.49
N GLY A 110 10.24 12.72 -4.67
CA GLY A 110 9.75 14.10 -4.83
C GLY A 110 8.23 14.23 -4.95
N THR A 111 7.48 13.14 -4.74
CA THR A 111 6.02 13.16 -4.87
C THR A 111 5.38 13.78 -3.64
N ASN A 112 4.42 14.68 -3.84
CA ASN A 112 3.54 15.11 -2.78
C ASN A 112 2.49 14.01 -2.51
N PRO A 113 2.48 13.38 -1.32
CA PRO A 113 1.53 12.32 -1.00
C PRO A 113 0.09 12.81 -0.89
N ASP A 114 -0.16 14.12 -0.86
CA ASP A 114 -1.50 14.74 -0.72
C ASP A 114 -2.01 15.36 -2.02
N ASP A 115 -1.25 15.24 -3.12
CA ASP A 115 -1.61 15.82 -4.41
C ASP A 115 -2.55 14.93 -5.21
N LEU A 116 -3.83 15.29 -5.19
CA LEU A 116 -4.87 14.59 -5.95
C LEU A 116 -5.12 15.24 -7.32
N SER A 117 -4.36 16.29 -7.68
CA SER A 117 -4.54 16.92 -8.97
C SER A 117 -4.09 15.97 -10.10
N PRO A 118 -4.82 15.94 -11.23
CA PRO A 118 -4.36 15.17 -12.38
C PRO A 118 -3.01 15.67 -12.87
N ALA A 119 -2.10 14.76 -13.24
CA ALA A 119 -0.84 15.15 -13.85
C ALA A 119 -1.08 15.94 -15.13
N THR A 120 -0.39 17.06 -15.24
CA THR A 120 -0.33 17.83 -16.47
C THR A 120 0.45 17.04 -17.54
N PRO A 121 0.18 17.24 -18.84
CA PRO A 121 0.98 16.64 -19.91
C PRO A 121 2.49 16.95 -19.78
N GLN A 122 2.83 18.13 -19.26
CA GLN A 122 4.20 18.55 -18.99
C GLN A 122 4.85 17.72 -17.88
N GLU A 123 4.15 17.46 -16.78
CA GLU A 123 4.66 16.59 -15.71
C GLU A 123 4.85 15.16 -16.20
N LEU A 124 3.88 14.63 -16.94
CA LEU A 124 3.99 13.27 -17.48
C LEU A 124 5.18 13.14 -18.43
N SER A 125 5.36 14.08 -19.36
CA SER A 125 6.52 14.11 -20.25
C SER A 125 7.85 14.30 -19.53
N ALA A 126 7.87 15.08 -18.44
CA ALA A 126 9.05 15.21 -17.59
C ALA A 126 9.39 13.88 -16.88
N LEU A 127 8.39 13.17 -16.36
CA LEU A 127 8.57 11.84 -15.76
C LEU A 127 9.06 10.81 -16.78
N GLN A 128 8.50 10.82 -17.99
CA GLN A 128 8.94 9.97 -19.11
C GLN A 128 10.41 10.25 -19.46
N ALA A 129 10.79 11.52 -19.62
CA ALA A 129 12.15 11.91 -19.97
C ALA A 129 13.16 11.62 -18.85
N GLN A 130 12.78 11.83 -17.58
CA GLN A 130 13.67 11.66 -16.44
C GLN A 130 13.91 10.19 -16.09
N TYR A 131 12.90 9.34 -16.19
CA TYR A 131 12.95 7.97 -15.67
C TYR A 131 12.83 6.88 -16.75
N ASN A 132 12.79 7.25 -18.03
CA ASN A 132 12.43 6.35 -19.14
C ASN A 132 11.12 5.60 -18.83
N PHE A 133 10.19 6.33 -18.21
CA PHE A 133 8.90 5.80 -17.78
C PHE A 133 8.00 5.63 -18.99
N THR A 134 7.32 4.48 -19.07
CA THR A 134 6.19 4.29 -19.97
C THR A 134 4.99 3.99 -19.10
N LEU A 135 3.88 4.72 -19.29
CA LEU A 135 2.64 4.41 -18.57
C LEU A 135 2.28 2.94 -18.86
N PRO A 136 2.02 2.13 -17.83
CA PRO A 136 1.46 0.80 -18.02
C PRO A 136 0.24 0.85 -18.95
N ALA A 137 0.08 -0.19 -19.76
CA ALA A 137 -1.11 -0.32 -20.60
C ALA A 137 -2.38 -0.25 -19.73
N GLY A 138 -3.43 0.40 -20.24
CA GLY A 138 -4.68 0.64 -19.51
C GLY A 138 -4.72 1.89 -18.63
N TYR A 139 -3.59 2.57 -18.39
CA TYR A 139 -3.58 3.82 -17.64
C TYR A 139 -4.02 5.02 -18.49
N LEU A 140 -5.04 5.73 -18.05
CA LEU A 140 -5.46 6.99 -18.67
C LEU A 140 -4.55 8.15 -18.21
N PRO A 141 -3.75 8.76 -19.11
CA PRO A 141 -2.80 9.84 -18.75
C PRO A 141 -3.47 11.00 -18.03
N TYR A 142 -4.71 11.30 -18.42
CA TYR A 142 -5.50 12.40 -17.88
C TYR A 142 -5.91 12.20 -16.40
N PHE A 143 -5.83 10.99 -15.84
CA PHE A 143 -6.17 10.73 -14.44
C PHE A 143 -4.97 10.42 -13.57
N PHE A 144 -3.75 10.53 -14.08
CA PHE A 144 -2.54 10.16 -13.35
C PHE A 144 -2.22 11.17 -12.23
N SER A 145 -2.90 11.08 -11.09
CA SER A 145 -2.66 11.82 -9.84
C SER A 145 -1.97 10.92 -8.80
N ASP A 146 -1.58 11.43 -7.61
CA ASP A 146 -0.97 10.57 -6.59
C ASP A 146 -1.86 9.35 -6.27
N VAL A 147 -3.18 9.50 -6.17
CA VAL A 147 -4.11 8.37 -5.96
C VAL A 147 -3.93 7.27 -7.01
N ASN A 148 -3.81 7.67 -8.27
CA ASN A 148 -3.67 6.76 -9.41
C ASN A 148 -2.23 6.27 -9.59
N ARG A 149 -1.27 6.72 -8.78
CA ARG A 149 0.08 6.18 -8.84
C ARG A 149 0.12 4.79 -8.22
N ILE A 150 0.86 3.93 -8.90
CA ILE A 150 1.24 2.61 -8.43
C ILE A 150 1.95 2.75 -7.08
N ARG A 151 1.60 1.86 -6.15
CA ARG A 151 2.28 1.75 -4.87
C ARG A 151 3.23 0.59 -4.90
N TYR A 152 4.47 0.84 -4.49
CA TYR A 152 5.43 -0.18 -4.20
C TYR A 152 5.24 -0.64 -2.76
N ILE A 153 4.75 -1.87 -2.62
CA ILE A 153 4.66 -2.58 -1.35
C ILE A 153 5.99 -3.28 -1.15
N GLN A 154 6.71 -2.89 -0.11
CA GLN A 154 8.03 -3.42 0.20
C GLN A 154 7.93 -4.33 1.41
N GLY A 155 8.38 -5.58 1.28
CA GLY A 155 8.58 -6.53 2.36
C GLY A 155 7.30 -6.94 3.08
N GLU A 156 6.22 -7.18 2.35
CA GLU A 156 5.07 -7.90 2.94
C GLU A 156 5.54 -9.29 3.34
N SER A 157 5.34 -9.67 4.61
CA SER A 157 5.91 -10.89 5.15
C SER A 157 4.88 -11.85 5.70
N PHE A 158 5.16 -13.14 5.52
CA PHE A 158 4.34 -14.23 6.03
C PHE A 158 5.19 -15.49 6.19
N THR A 159 4.75 -16.35 7.09
CA THR A 159 5.29 -17.71 7.19
C THR A 159 4.67 -18.56 6.09
N ILE A 160 5.48 -19.31 5.34
CA ILE A 160 4.96 -20.20 4.30
C ILE A 160 3.96 -21.19 4.94
N PRO A 161 2.69 -21.20 4.50
CA PRO A 161 1.65 -22.00 5.13
C PRO A 161 1.78 -23.48 4.74
N VAL A 162 0.95 -24.33 5.34
CA VAL A 162 0.81 -25.73 4.91
C VAL A 162 0.31 -25.79 3.46
N GLU A 163 0.63 -26.89 2.78
CA GLU A 163 0.13 -27.17 1.43
C GLU A 163 -1.40 -27.06 1.38
N ALA A 164 -1.90 -26.35 0.37
CA ALA A 164 -3.34 -26.14 0.19
C ALA A 164 -3.95 -27.32 -0.58
N SER A 165 -5.16 -27.74 -0.19
CA SER A 165 -5.86 -28.83 -0.86
C SER A 165 -6.13 -28.52 -2.34
N GLY A 166 -5.68 -29.38 -3.24
CA GLY A 166 -5.94 -29.27 -4.69
C GLY A 166 -4.95 -28.38 -5.45
N ALA A 167 -3.97 -27.78 -4.77
CA ALA A 167 -2.83 -27.10 -5.37
C ALA A 167 -1.56 -27.83 -4.95
N GLY A 168 -0.65 -28.12 -5.88
CA GLY A 168 0.62 -28.79 -5.57
C GLY A 168 1.63 -27.91 -4.80
N GLY A 169 1.17 -27.15 -3.79
CA GLY A 169 1.98 -26.27 -2.98
C GLY A 169 1.21 -25.38 -1.99
N SER A 170 1.96 -24.54 -1.28
CA SER A 170 1.45 -23.66 -0.22
C SER A 170 0.98 -22.32 -0.79
N ILE A 171 -0.27 -21.93 -0.55
CA ILE A 171 -0.86 -20.75 -1.18
C ILE A 171 -0.74 -19.52 -0.28
N HIS A 172 -0.39 -18.39 -0.88
CA HIS A 172 -0.47 -17.09 -0.22
C HIS A 172 -1.08 -16.05 -1.17
N ILE A 173 -1.99 -15.23 -0.64
CA ILE A 173 -2.63 -14.15 -1.37
C ILE A 173 -2.06 -12.83 -0.85
N LEU A 174 -1.42 -12.07 -1.74
CA LEU A 174 -0.87 -10.76 -1.42
C LEU A 174 -1.96 -9.82 -0.92
N GLN A 175 -1.66 -9.09 0.14
CA GLN A 175 -2.67 -8.30 0.84
C GLN A 175 -3.16 -7.09 0.07
N TYR A 176 -2.29 -6.51 -0.76
CA TYR A 176 -2.61 -5.39 -1.62
C TYR A 176 -2.74 -5.92 -3.04
N GLY A 177 -3.88 -5.67 -3.67
CA GLY A 177 -4.14 -6.23 -4.98
C GLY A 177 -5.32 -5.55 -5.66
N PRO A 178 -5.38 -5.57 -6.99
CA PRO A 178 -4.52 -6.36 -7.90
C PRO A 178 -3.07 -5.85 -8.01
N VAL A 179 -2.18 -6.69 -8.51
CA VAL A 179 -0.73 -6.50 -8.59
C VAL A 179 -0.29 -6.30 -10.03
N TYR A 180 0.64 -5.37 -10.25
CA TYR A 180 1.32 -5.20 -11.54
C TYR A 180 2.47 -6.21 -11.65
N ASN A 181 2.46 -7.03 -12.69
CA ASN A 181 3.46 -8.06 -12.91
C ASN A 181 3.78 -8.25 -14.40
N VAL A 182 5.07 -8.36 -14.73
CA VAL A 182 5.57 -8.66 -16.07
C VAL A 182 6.41 -9.93 -16.04
N PHE A 183 5.91 -10.99 -16.65
CA PHE A 183 6.69 -12.20 -16.89
C PHE A 183 7.74 -11.96 -17.97
N HIS A 184 8.96 -12.44 -17.71
CA HIS A 184 10.05 -12.38 -18.65
C HIS A 184 11.03 -13.54 -18.41
N THR A 185 12.14 -13.50 -19.12
CA THR A 185 13.24 -14.45 -18.96
C THR A 185 14.48 -13.67 -18.63
N ASP A 186 15.24 -14.12 -17.63
CA ASP A 186 16.51 -13.48 -17.28
C ASP A 186 17.57 -13.71 -18.38
N SER A 187 18.75 -13.11 -18.23
CA SER A 187 19.86 -13.25 -19.18
C SER A 187 20.38 -14.69 -19.33
N ASN A 188 20.02 -15.59 -18.41
CA ASN A 188 20.43 -17.00 -18.39
C ASN A 188 19.32 -17.94 -18.91
N GLY A 189 18.19 -17.41 -19.38
CA GLY A 189 17.08 -18.24 -19.86
C GLY A 189 16.13 -18.72 -18.76
N ASN A 190 16.27 -18.26 -17.51
CA ASN A 190 15.40 -18.68 -16.41
C ASN A 190 14.10 -17.87 -16.37
N PRO A 191 12.97 -18.47 -15.92
CA PRO A 191 11.75 -17.73 -15.60
C PRO A 191 12.02 -16.59 -14.61
N ALA A 192 11.50 -15.40 -14.92
CA ALA A 192 11.55 -14.24 -14.05
C ALA A 192 10.23 -13.45 -14.13
N ASP A 193 9.98 -12.63 -13.11
CA ASP A 193 8.83 -11.75 -13.02
C ASP A 193 9.20 -10.41 -12.38
N SER A 194 8.22 -9.51 -12.18
CA SER A 194 8.48 -8.18 -11.59
C SER A 194 8.52 -8.18 -10.06
N LEU A 195 8.33 -9.34 -9.41
CA LEU A 195 8.33 -9.45 -7.96
C LEU A 195 9.75 -9.71 -7.46
N ASN A 196 10.04 -9.22 -6.26
CA ASN A 196 11.19 -9.73 -5.52
C ASN A 196 10.66 -10.51 -4.33
N VAL A 197 10.89 -11.83 -4.34
CA VAL A 197 10.52 -12.73 -3.26
C VAL A 197 11.79 -13.21 -2.58
N TYR A 198 11.95 -12.93 -1.28
CA TYR A 198 13.18 -13.22 -0.54
C TYR A 198 12.89 -13.63 0.90
N GLY A 199 13.86 -14.29 1.54
CA GLY A 199 13.79 -14.67 2.94
C GLY A 199 14.23 -13.56 3.90
N PRO A 200 14.32 -13.84 5.20
CA PRO A 200 14.81 -12.88 6.19
C PRO A 200 16.20 -12.32 5.82
N PRO A 201 16.49 -11.06 6.19
CA PRO A 201 17.82 -10.49 6.05
C PRO A 201 18.88 -11.36 6.75
N MET A 202 19.97 -11.58 6.05
CA MET A 202 21.14 -12.32 6.52
C MET A 202 22.03 -11.42 7.38
N THR A 203 22.79 -12.06 8.27
CA THR A 203 23.77 -11.39 9.13
C THR A 203 25.04 -11.07 8.35
N ARG A 204 25.52 -9.84 8.49
CA ARG A 204 26.69 -9.31 7.79
C ARG A 204 27.98 -9.54 8.58
N LEU A 205 29.03 -9.94 7.86
CA LEU A 205 30.42 -9.90 8.30
C LEU A 205 31.24 -9.04 7.33
N VAL A 206 32.08 -8.15 7.85
CA VAL A 206 32.97 -7.32 7.00
C VAL A 206 34.35 -7.92 7.06
N GLU A 207 34.85 -8.36 5.91
CA GLU A 207 36.15 -9.04 5.79
C GLU A 207 36.90 -8.55 4.54
N ASP A 208 38.22 -8.71 4.54
CA ASP A 208 39.05 -8.38 3.38
C ASP A 208 39.12 -9.58 2.43
N SER A 209 38.82 -9.36 1.16
CA SER A 209 38.95 -10.37 0.10
C SER A 209 40.37 -10.49 -0.47
N GLN A 210 41.27 -9.56 -0.11
CA GLN A 210 42.66 -9.53 -0.56
C GLN A 210 43.62 -9.97 0.54
N PRO A 211 44.73 -10.65 0.19
CA PRO A 211 45.75 -11.01 1.17
C PRO A 211 46.31 -9.77 1.87
N ASN A 212 46.36 -9.82 3.20
CA ASN A 212 47.01 -8.79 4.01
C ASN A 212 47.99 -9.44 5.00
N ILE A 213 48.76 -8.62 5.75
CA ILE A 213 49.79 -9.13 6.68
C ILE A 213 49.22 -10.03 7.79
N ASN A 214 47.95 -9.85 8.14
CA ASN A 214 47.26 -10.64 9.18
C ASN A 214 46.53 -11.85 8.60
N ASN A 215 46.20 -11.84 7.30
CA ASN A 215 45.51 -12.91 6.59
C ASN A 215 46.10 -13.12 5.18
N PRO A 216 47.14 -13.96 5.04
CA PRO A 216 47.81 -14.19 3.75
C PRO A 216 46.99 -15.04 2.76
N ASN A 217 45.91 -15.68 3.20
CA ASN A 217 44.99 -16.42 2.32
C ASN A 217 43.54 -16.10 2.72
N PRO A 218 42.93 -15.04 2.16
CA PRO A 218 41.65 -14.48 2.59
C PRO A 218 40.47 -15.36 2.18
N ILE A 219 40.33 -16.51 2.82
CA ILE A 219 39.12 -17.34 2.76
C ILE A 219 38.11 -16.74 3.74
N PRO A 220 36.90 -16.38 3.29
CA PRO A 220 35.89 -15.83 4.18
C PRO A 220 35.49 -16.82 5.28
N VAL A 221 35.27 -16.33 6.50
CA VAL A 221 34.88 -17.18 7.64
C VAL A 221 33.40 -16.97 7.96
N LEU A 222 32.57 -17.93 7.54
CA LEU A 222 31.13 -17.94 7.81
C LEU A 222 30.77 -19.10 8.74
N ASN A 223 30.05 -18.82 9.81
CA ASN A 223 29.66 -19.80 10.83
C ASN A 223 28.31 -20.47 10.52
N ALA A 224 27.45 -19.78 9.78
CA ALA A 224 26.10 -20.24 9.50
C ALA A 224 25.59 -19.85 8.10
N SER A 225 24.53 -20.52 7.65
CA SER A 225 23.95 -20.35 6.31
C SER A 225 23.20 -19.02 6.11
N ASP A 226 22.87 -18.34 7.21
CA ASP A 226 22.24 -17.04 7.29
C ASP A 226 23.27 -15.90 7.42
N GLU A 227 24.57 -16.18 7.29
CA GLU A 227 25.65 -15.18 7.28
C GLU A 227 26.19 -14.94 5.86
N TYR A 228 26.63 -13.71 5.59
CA TYR A 228 27.40 -13.34 4.40
C TYR A 228 28.60 -12.47 4.77
N ALA A 229 29.68 -12.57 3.98
CA ALA A 229 30.85 -11.71 4.13
C ALA A 229 30.92 -10.72 2.98
N ILE A 230 31.28 -9.47 3.25
CA ILE A 230 31.42 -8.41 2.23
C ILE A 230 32.73 -7.65 2.38
N ASP A 231 33.37 -7.38 1.25
CA ASP A 231 34.53 -6.50 1.11
C ASP A 231 34.12 -5.28 0.27
N TYR A 232 33.95 -4.14 0.93
CA TYR A 232 33.59 -2.87 0.28
C TYR A 232 34.72 -2.28 -0.58
N ALA A 233 35.98 -2.55 -0.23
CA ALA A 233 37.12 -1.98 -0.94
C ALA A 233 37.30 -2.62 -2.33
N HIS A 234 36.92 -3.90 -2.46
CA HIS A 234 37.06 -4.67 -3.70
C HIS A 234 35.73 -5.11 -4.31
N ASN A 235 34.60 -4.66 -3.76
CA ASN A 235 33.25 -5.00 -4.20
C ASN A 235 33.04 -6.52 -4.33
N GLN A 236 33.48 -7.28 -3.33
CA GLN A 236 33.32 -8.74 -3.27
C GLN A 236 32.32 -9.12 -2.18
N ILE A 237 31.60 -10.21 -2.42
CA ILE A 237 30.69 -10.82 -1.44
C ILE A 237 30.86 -12.34 -1.43
N ALA A 238 30.73 -12.97 -0.27
CA ALA A 238 30.80 -14.41 -0.12
C ALA A 238 29.64 -14.94 0.72
N PHE A 239 29.23 -16.17 0.40
CA PHE A 239 28.09 -16.84 1.01
C PHE A 239 28.49 -18.21 1.53
N TYR A 240 27.72 -18.72 2.50
CA TYR A 240 27.94 -20.04 3.04
C TYR A 240 27.79 -21.10 1.94
N PRO A 241 28.77 -22.00 1.71
CA PRO A 241 28.78 -22.93 0.59
C PRO A 241 27.71 -24.03 0.71
N ARG A 242 27.24 -24.54 -0.44
CA ARG A 242 26.33 -25.70 -0.52
C ARG A 242 26.91 -26.72 -1.52
N PRO A 243 26.90 -28.02 -1.22
CA PRO A 243 27.33 -29.04 -2.18
C PRO A 243 26.36 -29.13 -3.36
N ALA A 244 26.89 -29.45 -4.54
CA ALA A 244 26.12 -29.74 -5.73
C ALA A 244 25.10 -30.87 -5.46
N PRO A 245 23.93 -30.83 -6.11
CA PRO A 245 22.90 -31.85 -5.91
C PRO A 245 23.44 -33.24 -6.22
N ASN A 246 23.08 -34.21 -5.36
CA ASN A 246 23.32 -35.62 -5.65
C ASN A 246 22.45 -36.07 -6.84
N PRO A 247 22.76 -37.20 -7.50
CA PRO A 247 21.94 -37.70 -8.63
C PRO A 247 20.45 -37.94 -8.32
N ASN A 248 20.10 -38.05 -7.03
CA ASN A 248 18.73 -38.23 -6.54
C ASN A 248 18.05 -36.94 -6.10
N GLU A 249 18.77 -35.81 -6.08
CA GLU A 249 18.22 -34.49 -5.74
C GLU A 249 17.88 -33.75 -7.04
N ASN A 250 16.60 -33.52 -7.26
CA ASN A 250 16.12 -32.68 -8.34
C ASN A 250 16.10 -31.24 -7.85
N ARG A 251 17.22 -30.52 -7.90
CA ARG A 251 17.30 -29.07 -7.57
C ARG A 251 18.39 -28.37 -8.40
N PRO A 252 18.32 -27.05 -8.63
CA PRO A 252 19.37 -26.32 -9.35
C PRO A 252 20.72 -26.41 -8.61
N ASN A 253 21.80 -26.45 -9.39
CA ASN A 253 23.19 -26.40 -8.90
C ASN A 253 23.65 -24.97 -8.58
N PHE A 254 22.73 -24.09 -8.23
CA PHE A 254 23.00 -22.70 -7.87
C PHE A 254 21.95 -22.18 -6.89
N ARG A 255 22.27 -21.01 -6.35
CA ARG A 255 21.53 -20.31 -5.32
C ARG A 255 21.43 -18.84 -5.67
N LEU A 256 20.22 -18.28 -5.63
CA LEU A 256 19.99 -16.85 -5.77
C LEU A 256 19.99 -16.13 -4.42
N PHE A 257 20.63 -14.96 -4.38
CA PHE A 257 20.60 -14.04 -3.24
C PHE A 257 20.18 -12.66 -3.72
N PHE A 258 19.21 -12.07 -3.03
CA PHE A 258 18.74 -10.72 -3.29
C PHE A 258 19.54 -9.76 -2.41
N MET A 259 20.10 -8.73 -3.02
CA MET A 259 20.84 -7.69 -2.31
C MET A 259 20.27 -6.32 -2.69
N ARG A 260 19.81 -5.58 -1.68
CA ARG A 260 19.45 -4.16 -1.76
C ARG A 260 20.55 -3.35 -1.10
N TYR A 261 21.03 -2.30 -1.75
CA TYR A 261 22.19 -1.53 -1.28
C TYR A 261 22.20 -0.14 -1.88
N ARG A 262 23.04 0.75 -1.38
CA ARG A 262 23.24 2.08 -1.97
C ARG A 262 24.61 2.15 -2.63
N THR A 263 24.68 2.75 -3.80
CA THR A 263 25.92 2.98 -4.53
C THR A 263 26.25 4.46 -4.64
N TYR A 264 27.52 4.81 -4.78
CA TYR A 264 27.99 6.15 -5.10
C TYR A 264 29.21 6.12 -6.04
N GLN A 265 29.44 7.24 -6.73
CA GLN A 265 30.66 7.48 -7.50
C GLN A 265 31.58 8.42 -6.74
N THR A 266 32.87 8.34 -7.05
CA THR A 266 33.89 9.25 -6.52
C THR A 266 34.35 10.23 -7.60
N ASP A 267 34.77 11.43 -7.18
CA ASP A 267 35.45 12.38 -8.05
C ASP A 267 36.86 11.91 -8.40
N ALA A 268 37.58 12.71 -9.20
CA ALA A 268 38.96 12.41 -9.61
C ALA A 268 39.95 12.30 -8.43
N ASN A 269 39.58 12.77 -7.24
CA ASN A 269 40.38 12.72 -6.02
C ASN A 269 39.94 11.60 -5.07
N GLY A 270 38.95 10.78 -5.45
CA GLY A 270 38.44 9.68 -4.63
C GLY A 270 37.39 10.09 -3.59
N TYR A 271 36.89 11.34 -3.61
CA TYR A 271 35.84 11.77 -2.69
C TYR A 271 34.46 11.40 -3.23
N PRO A 272 33.53 10.89 -2.38
CA PRO A 272 32.18 10.58 -2.80
C PRO A 272 31.46 11.80 -3.39
N ILE A 273 30.80 11.64 -4.54
CA ILE A 273 29.97 12.67 -5.18
C ILE A 273 28.53 12.53 -4.64
N PRO A 274 28.04 13.47 -3.82
CA PRO A 274 26.75 13.30 -3.13
C PRO A 274 25.53 13.11 -4.04
N SER A 275 25.54 13.67 -5.26
CA SER A 275 24.44 13.55 -6.23
C SER A 275 24.36 12.19 -6.94
N THR A 276 25.35 11.31 -6.74
CA THR A 276 25.43 10.00 -7.41
C THR A 276 24.91 8.85 -6.55
N TYR A 277 24.43 9.15 -5.34
CA TYR A 277 23.91 8.14 -4.44
C TYR A 277 22.59 7.59 -4.97
N GLN A 278 22.55 6.27 -5.19
CA GLN A 278 21.36 5.58 -5.71
C GLN A 278 21.14 4.27 -4.96
N THR A 279 19.89 4.00 -4.58
CA THR A 279 19.49 2.68 -4.09
C THR A 279 19.37 1.74 -5.28
N GLN A 280 20.06 0.60 -5.20
CA GLN A 280 20.05 -0.44 -6.21
C GLN A 280 19.61 -1.77 -5.59
N THR A 281 19.15 -2.67 -6.46
CA THR A 281 18.86 -4.05 -6.14
C THR A 281 19.55 -4.95 -7.15
N ILE A 282 20.13 -6.05 -6.71
CA ILE A 282 20.75 -7.04 -7.57
C ILE A 282 20.44 -8.45 -7.10
N THR A 283 20.38 -9.38 -8.05
CA THR A 283 20.35 -10.81 -7.78
C THR A 283 21.74 -11.40 -8.02
N ILE A 284 22.29 -12.04 -7.00
CA ILE A 284 23.59 -12.70 -7.03
C ILE A 284 23.37 -14.20 -7.20
N THR A 285 23.94 -14.78 -8.24
CA THR A 285 23.86 -16.22 -8.52
C THR A 285 25.12 -16.90 -8.01
N VAL A 286 24.97 -17.68 -6.95
CA VAL A 286 26.02 -18.44 -6.29
C VAL A 286 25.97 -19.89 -6.78
N PRO A 287 26.97 -20.39 -7.53
CA PRO A 287 27.01 -21.79 -7.90
C PRO A 287 27.24 -22.69 -6.68
N ASP A 288 26.69 -23.91 -6.72
CA ASP A 288 27.00 -24.94 -5.75
C ASP A 288 28.40 -25.52 -5.97
N ILE A 289 29.02 -25.99 -4.90
CA ILE A 289 30.37 -26.55 -4.93
C ILE A 289 30.33 -28.00 -5.46
N PRO A 290 31.14 -28.37 -6.47
CA PRO A 290 31.17 -29.73 -6.99
C PRO A 290 31.40 -30.79 -5.90
N ALA A 291 30.79 -31.96 -6.06
CA ALA A 291 30.94 -33.06 -5.13
C ALA A 291 32.42 -33.43 -4.91
N GLY A 292 32.83 -33.59 -3.66
CA GLY A 292 34.21 -33.95 -3.27
C GLY A 292 35.18 -32.78 -3.09
N GLN A 293 34.76 -31.54 -3.34
CA GLN A 293 35.54 -30.33 -3.02
C GLN A 293 35.27 -29.87 -1.56
N PRO A 294 36.23 -29.19 -0.91
CA PRO A 294 36.00 -28.62 0.41
C PRO A 294 34.90 -27.55 0.35
N LEU A 295 33.97 -27.59 1.31
CA LEU A 295 32.92 -26.60 1.46
C LEU A 295 33.48 -25.33 2.10
N VAL A 296 34.20 -24.54 1.31
CA VAL A 296 34.74 -23.24 1.72
C VAL A 296 33.99 -22.10 1.02
N PRO A 297 33.65 -21.00 1.72
CA PRO A 297 33.10 -19.80 1.10
C PRO A 297 34.04 -19.26 0.00
N ILE A 298 33.46 -18.76 -1.10
CA ILE A 298 34.20 -18.21 -2.23
C ILE A 298 33.70 -16.79 -2.49
N TRP A 299 34.63 -15.85 -2.62
CA TRP A 299 34.36 -14.47 -3.01
C TRP A 299 33.80 -14.39 -4.44
N GLN A 300 32.74 -13.60 -4.58
CA GLN A 300 32.08 -13.32 -5.85
C GLN A 300 32.04 -11.81 -6.10
N PRO A 301 32.29 -11.37 -7.35
CA PRO A 301 32.19 -9.96 -7.69
C PRO A 301 30.74 -9.51 -7.66
N ILE A 302 30.47 -8.39 -6.99
CA ILE A 302 29.15 -7.74 -6.98
C ILE A 302 28.86 -7.09 -8.34
N PHE A 303 29.91 -6.62 -9.03
CA PHE A 303 29.84 -5.89 -10.29
C PHE A 303 30.63 -6.57 -11.41
N PRO A 304 30.22 -7.75 -11.90
CA PRO A 304 31.04 -8.55 -12.82
C PRO A 304 31.28 -7.90 -14.20
N ASN A 305 30.47 -6.91 -14.62
CA ASN A 305 30.51 -6.37 -15.99
C ASN A 305 30.28 -4.85 -16.09
N THR A 306 30.48 -4.06 -15.02
CA THR A 306 30.29 -2.59 -15.06
C THR A 306 31.63 -1.86 -14.98
N SER A 307 31.79 -0.83 -15.82
CA SER A 307 32.97 0.05 -15.83
C SER A 307 32.55 1.49 -16.14
N PRO A 308 32.85 2.48 -15.27
CA PRO A 308 33.49 2.33 -13.96
C PRO A 308 32.58 1.61 -12.95
N GLN A 309 33.18 0.80 -12.08
CA GLN A 309 32.44 0.16 -11.00
C GLN A 309 32.01 1.21 -9.97
N PRO A 310 30.73 1.28 -9.59
CA PRO A 310 30.32 2.14 -8.51
C PRO A 310 30.84 1.60 -7.16
N ASN A 311 31.03 2.48 -6.18
CA ASN A 311 31.33 2.08 -4.81
C ASN A 311 30.03 1.79 -4.06
N ILE A 312 30.08 0.88 -3.10
CA ILE A 312 28.95 0.58 -2.21
C ILE A 312 29.07 1.46 -0.96
N ASP A 313 27.98 2.14 -0.60
CA ASP A 313 27.86 2.87 0.68
C ASP A 313 27.94 1.85 1.82
N PRO A 314 28.99 1.87 2.65
CA PRO A 314 29.18 0.84 3.65
C PRO A 314 28.01 0.73 4.62
N TYR A 315 27.64 -0.50 4.97
CA TYR A 315 26.54 -0.83 5.88
C TYR A 315 25.13 -0.51 5.36
N SER A 316 25.01 -0.01 4.14
CA SER A 316 23.71 0.31 3.52
C SER A 316 22.99 -0.94 2.98
N GLU A 317 23.70 -2.05 2.85
CA GLU A 317 23.23 -3.26 2.21
C GLU A 317 22.42 -4.17 3.13
N GLN A 318 21.43 -4.82 2.51
CA GLN A 318 20.63 -5.89 3.05
C GLN A 318 20.66 -7.03 2.06
N VAL A 319 21.07 -8.21 2.52
CA VAL A 319 21.23 -9.41 1.71
C VAL A 319 20.28 -10.46 2.24
N SER A 320 19.56 -11.14 1.37
CA SER A 320 18.60 -12.18 1.71
C SER A 320 18.71 -13.33 0.72
N ARG A 321 18.36 -14.54 1.18
CA ARG A 321 18.15 -15.68 0.28
C ARG A 321 16.95 -15.40 -0.63
N GLN A 322 17.11 -15.48 -1.95
CA GLN A 322 16.02 -15.19 -2.90
C GLN A 322 15.25 -16.45 -3.27
N PHE A 323 13.93 -16.33 -3.37
CA PHE A 323 13.07 -17.37 -3.93
C PHE A 323 13.11 -17.29 -5.46
N ARG A 324 13.19 -18.44 -6.11
CA ARG A 324 13.23 -18.57 -7.57
C ARG A 324 11.83 -18.77 -8.13
N LEU A 325 11.48 -18.01 -9.17
CA LEU A 325 10.30 -18.31 -9.97
C LEU A 325 10.54 -19.58 -10.78
N VAL A 326 9.67 -20.58 -10.63
CA VAL A 326 9.85 -21.88 -11.33
C VAL A 326 9.15 -21.94 -12.69
N SER A 327 8.16 -21.08 -12.94
CA SER A 327 7.38 -21.06 -14.19
C SER A 327 6.82 -19.66 -14.45
N THR A 328 6.88 -19.21 -15.71
CA THR A 328 6.14 -18.03 -16.20
C THR A 328 4.70 -18.35 -16.61
N THR A 329 4.32 -19.63 -16.62
CA THR A 329 2.94 -20.07 -16.87
C THR A 329 2.26 -20.31 -15.53
N PRO A 330 1.29 -19.46 -15.14
CA PRO A 330 0.56 -19.62 -13.89
C PRO A 330 -0.32 -20.87 -13.89
N GLY A 331 -0.57 -21.44 -12.72
CA GLY A 331 -1.55 -22.51 -12.56
C GLY A 331 -1.28 -23.45 -11.39
N PRO A 332 -2.16 -24.44 -11.20
CA PRO A 332 -1.96 -25.46 -10.17
C PRO A 332 -0.87 -26.45 -10.60
N ASN A 333 -0.09 -26.94 -9.64
CA ASN A 333 1.01 -27.90 -9.82
C ASN A 333 2.22 -27.35 -10.61
N PRO A 334 2.83 -26.26 -10.13
CA PRO A 334 4.09 -25.78 -10.70
C PRO A 334 5.20 -26.84 -10.55
N PRO A 335 6.22 -26.83 -11.43
CA PRO A 335 7.29 -27.82 -11.43
C PRO A 335 8.33 -27.52 -10.33
N PHE A 336 7.93 -27.64 -9.07
CA PHE A 336 8.83 -27.47 -7.93
C PHE A 336 9.94 -28.52 -7.91
N THR A 337 11.08 -28.11 -7.39
CA THR A 337 12.29 -28.91 -7.20
C THR A 337 12.49 -29.17 -5.69
N ASP A 338 13.58 -29.80 -5.31
CA ASP A 338 13.94 -30.03 -3.90
C ASP A 338 14.50 -28.76 -3.22
N ASP A 339 14.56 -27.60 -3.90
CA ASP A 339 14.91 -26.32 -3.28
C ASP A 339 13.67 -25.66 -2.65
N PRO A 340 13.63 -25.44 -1.31
CA PRO A 340 12.48 -24.84 -0.64
C PRO A 340 12.30 -23.34 -0.97
N TYR A 341 13.30 -22.69 -1.56
CA TYR A 341 13.24 -21.28 -1.98
C TYR A 341 12.69 -21.15 -3.41
N GLU A 342 11.47 -21.63 -3.62
CA GLU A 342 10.80 -21.63 -4.92
C GLU A 342 9.34 -21.18 -4.81
N TYR A 343 8.88 -20.45 -5.83
CA TYR A 343 7.51 -19.98 -5.95
C TYR A 343 7.05 -19.96 -7.41
N ALA A 344 5.74 -19.89 -7.60
CA ALA A 344 5.07 -19.65 -8.86
C ALA A 344 3.80 -18.83 -8.65
N TRP A 345 3.17 -18.43 -9.75
CA TRP A 345 1.85 -17.80 -9.73
C TRP A 345 0.77 -18.85 -9.85
N LEU A 346 -0.24 -18.78 -9.00
CA LEU A 346 -1.47 -19.57 -9.15
C LEU A 346 -2.50 -18.81 -9.98
N SER A 347 -2.67 -17.51 -9.72
CA SER A 347 -3.60 -16.68 -10.48
C SER A 347 -3.07 -16.41 -11.89
N PRO A 348 -3.91 -16.57 -12.94
CA PRO A 348 -3.54 -16.25 -14.30
C PRO A 348 -3.21 -14.76 -14.43
N GLN A 349 -2.36 -14.46 -15.41
CA GLN A 349 -2.12 -13.10 -15.83
C GLN A 349 -3.40 -12.55 -16.47
N GLU A 350 -3.91 -11.45 -15.93
CA GLU A 350 -4.97 -10.67 -16.55
C GLU A 350 -4.34 -9.69 -17.56
N PRO A 351 -5.11 -9.12 -18.49
CA PRO A 351 -4.61 -8.16 -19.47
C PRO A 351 -3.83 -6.98 -18.85
N ASN A 352 -3.00 -6.34 -19.68
CA ASN A 352 -2.26 -5.13 -19.30
C ASN A 352 -1.32 -5.30 -18.11
N ASN A 353 -0.68 -6.47 -17.98
CA ASN A 353 0.26 -6.79 -16.90
C ASN A 353 -0.39 -6.79 -15.50
N ALA A 354 -1.71 -6.94 -15.40
CA ALA A 354 -2.40 -7.11 -14.12
C ALA A 354 -2.44 -8.57 -13.66
N ASN A 355 -2.34 -8.80 -12.36
CA ASN A 355 -2.51 -10.11 -11.76
C ASN A 355 -3.26 -9.97 -10.41
N ARG A 356 -4.05 -10.96 -10.02
CA ARG A 356 -4.83 -10.93 -8.77
C ARG A 356 -3.97 -11.04 -7.50
N GLY A 357 -2.72 -11.47 -7.61
CA GLY A 357 -1.80 -11.52 -6.48
C GLY A 357 -1.82 -12.85 -5.72
N VAL A 358 -2.08 -13.98 -6.38
CA VAL A 358 -2.07 -15.30 -5.73
C VAL A 358 -0.83 -16.09 -6.12
N LEU A 359 0.00 -16.33 -5.11
CA LEU A 359 1.25 -17.05 -5.20
C LEU A 359 1.10 -18.45 -4.64
N ILE A 360 1.90 -19.37 -5.18
CA ILE A 360 2.07 -20.73 -4.68
C ILE A 360 3.55 -20.96 -4.41
N PHE A 361 3.86 -21.48 -3.24
CA PHE A 361 5.21 -21.74 -2.74
C PHE A 361 5.47 -23.24 -2.69
N ASN A 362 6.75 -23.61 -2.81
CA ASN A 362 7.17 -24.98 -2.61
C ASN A 362 6.78 -25.42 -1.17
N PRO A 363 6.02 -26.51 -1.01
CA PRO A 363 5.56 -26.96 0.31
C PRO A 363 6.73 -27.34 1.24
N LEU A 364 7.92 -27.65 0.70
CA LEU A 364 9.14 -27.84 1.49
C LEU A 364 9.54 -26.58 2.29
N GLY A 365 9.04 -25.40 1.92
CA GLY A 365 9.24 -24.16 2.69
C GLY A 365 8.51 -24.14 4.04
N HIS A 366 7.39 -24.86 4.17
CA HIS A 366 6.68 -24.99 5.45
C HIS A 366 7.42 -25.92 6.42
N ILE A 367 8.10 -26.95 5.91
CA ILE A 367 8.86 -27.92 6.70
C ILE A 367 10.29 -27.91 6.17
N SER A 368 11.03 -26.81 6.40
CA SER A 368 12.39 -26.74 5.87
C SER A 368 13.26 -27.82 6.50
N SER A 369 14.06 -28.48 5.65
CA SER A 369 15.06 -29.44 6.13
C SER A 369 16.14 -28.73 6.94
N PRO A 370 16.68 -29.36 7.98
CA PRO A 370 17.65 -28.73 8.87
C PRO A 370 18.90 -28.27 8.10
N THR A 371 19.33 -27.03 8.30
CA THR A 371 20.53 -26.46 7.63
C THR A 371 21.81 -26.87 8.36
N PRO A 372 22.89 -27.27 7.66
CA PRO A 372 24.18 -27.55 8.29
C PRO A 372 24.80 -26.28 8.86
N THR A 373 25.26 -26.33 10.12
CA THR A 373 26.11 -25.29 10.73
C THR A 373 27.59 -25.58 10.48
N ALA A 374 28.49 -24.59 10.68
CA ALA A 374 29.94 -24.79 10.61
C ALA A 374 30.48 -25.89 11.56
N SER A 375 29.70 -26.28 12.58
CA SER A 375 30.02 -27.38 13.49
C SER A 375 29.62 -28.78 12.99
N GLY A 376 28.97 -28.88 11.82
CA GLY A 376 28.36 -30.11 11.33
C GLY A 376 27.04 -30.48 12.01
N THR A 377 26.52 -29.62 12.91
CA THR A 377 25.24 -29.80 13.58
C THR A 377 24.11 -29.26 12.69
N LEU A 378 23.00 -30.00 12.62
CA LEU A 378 21.79 -29.65 11.88
C LEU A 378 20.93 -28.67 12.70
N ALA A 379 20.67 -27.46 12.16
CA ALA A 379 19.74 -26.49 12.76
C ALA A 379 18.30 -27.05 12.74
N GLN A 380 17.48 -26.79 13.76
CA GLN A 380 16.10 -27.31 13.82
C GLN A 380 15.27 -26.89 12.59
N PRO A 381 14.35 -27.73 12.09
CA PRO A 381 13.38 -27.35 11.06
C PRO A 381 12.62 -26.10 11.50
N GLN A 382 12.65 -25.05 10.69
CA GLN A 382 11.85 -23.85 10.92
C GLN A 382 11.05 -23.53 9.67
N ASN A 383 9.82 -23.08 9.84
CA ASN A 383 9.01 -22.62 8.72
C ASN A 383 9.71 -21.41 8.09
N LEU A 384 9.90 -21.43 6.77
CA LEU A 384 10.50 -20.30 6.09
C LEU A 384 9.53 -19.11 6.11
N VAL A 385 10.09 -17.93 6.32
CA VAL A 385 9.39 -16.66 6.16
C VAL A 385 9.75 -16.11 4.78
N ALA A 386 8.73 -15.70 4.02
CA ALA A 386 8.91 -15.00 2.76
C ALA A 386 8.58 -13.52 2.94
N TYR A 387 9.34 -12.68 2.27
CA TYR A 387 9.13 -11.26 2.08
C TYR A 387 8.88 -11.03 0.59
N VAL A 388 7.82 -10.31 0.26
CA VAL A 388 7.45 -10.02 -1.12
C VAL A 388 7.43 -8.51 -1.34
N ASP A 389 8.20 -8.08 -2.33
CA ASP A 389 8.15 -6.72 -2.87
C ASP A 389 7.39 -6.72 -4.20
N TYR A 390 6.40 -5.84 -4.33
CA TYR A 390 5.54 -5.80 -5.52
C TYR A 390 4.90 -4.43 -5.74
N LEU A 391 4.34 -4.24 -6.92
CA LEU A 391 3.63 -3.02 -7.31
C LEU A 391 2.12 -3.26 -7.32
N THR A 392 1.32 -2.34 -6.76
CA THR A 392 -0.14 -2.37 -6.95
C THR A 392 -0.50 -2.01 -8.39
N TYR A 393 -1.53 -2.63 -8.95
CA TYR A 393 -1.95 -2.38 -10.32
C TYR A 393 -2.77 -1.12 -10.47
N ASP A 394 -3.80 -0.90 -9.66
CA ASP A 394 -4.62 0.32 -9.66
C ASP A 394 -5.35 0.42 -8.31
N ASN A 395 -5.18 1.54 -7.61
CA ASN A 395 -5.79 1.78 -6.31
C ASN A 395 -7.32 2.05 -6.40
N HIS A 396 -7.88 2.19 -7.60
CA HIS A 396 -9.33 2.31 -7.84
C HIS A 396 -10.05 0.97 -7.97
N ILE A 397 -9.30 -0.12 -8.08
CA ILE A 397 -9.88 -1.46 -7.95
C ILE A 397 -10.03 -1.72 -6.45
N ILE A 398 -11.27 -1.76 -6.00
CA ILE A 398 -11.61 -2.00 -4.61
C ILE A 398 -11.51 -3.49 -4.34
N ARG A 399 -10.88 -3.81 -3.22
CA ARG A 399 -10.76 -5.13 -2.66
C ARG A 399 -11.65 -5.20 -1.42
N ASP A 400 -12.60 -6.13 -1.43
CA ASP A 400 -13.53 -6.37 -0.33
C ASP A 400 -13.38 -7.84 0.09
N ASP A 401 -13.06 -8.07 1.36
CA ASP A 401 -12.91 -9.41 1.92
C ASP A 401 -14.17 -9.76 2.70
N SER A 402 -14.82 -10.87 2.35
CA SER A 402 -16.07 -11.30 2.95
C SER A 402 -16.07 -12.79 3.22
N VAL A 403 -17.13 -13.30 3.87
CA VAL A 403 -17.30 -14.73 4.12
C VAL A 403 -18.64 -15.15 3.54
N ILE A 404 -18.65 -16.25 2.78
CA ILE A 404 -19.88 -16.80 2.23
C ILE A 404 -20.77 -17.26 3.40
N PRO A 405 -22.05 -16.86 3.47
CA PRO A 405 -22.95 -17.28 4.54
C PRO A 405 -23.02 -18.81 4.67
N SER A 406 -23.20 -19.30 5.90
CA SER A 406 -23.30 -20.75 6.15
C SER A 406 -24.63 -21.37 5.74
N GLN A 407 -25.65 -20.56 5.44
CA GLN A 407 -26.99 -20.98 5.04
C GLN A 407 -27.54 -20.07 3.95
N ALA A 408 -28.42 -20.61 3.10
CA ALA A 408 -29.12 -19.83 2.09
C ALA A 408 -30.04 -18.76 2.73
N PRO A 409 -30.22 -17.59 2.09
CA PRO A 409 -29.64 -17.17 0.82
C PRO A 409 -28.16 -16.80 0.92
N TYR A 410 -27.35 -17.31 -0.01
CA TYR A 410 -25.91 -17.01 -0.10
C TYR A 410 -25.70 -15.66 -0.79
N THR A 411 -26.01 -14.60 -0.05
CA THR A 411 -25.97 -13.23 -0.54
C THR A 411 -24.96 -12.41 0.26
N ILE A 412 -24.13 -11.65 -0.44
CA ILE A 412 -23.13 -10.76 0.13
C ILE A 412 -23.43 -9.34 -0.33
N ARG A 413 -23.35 -8.40 0.61
CA ARG A 413 -23.44 -6.98 0.32
C ARG A 413 -22.03 -6.42 0.31
N LEU A 414 -21.63 -5.87 -0.83
CA LEU A 414 -20.36 -5.19 -1.02
C LEU A 414 -20.35 -3.86 -0.25
N ALA A 415 -19.16 -3.39 0.11
CA ALA A 415 -18.99 -2.12 0.80
C ALA A 415 -19.49 -0.92 -0.03
N LEU A 416 -19.41 -1.01 -1.36
CA LEU A 416 -19.90 0.01 -2.29
C LEU A 416 -21.09 -0.51 -3.11
N GLY A 417 -22.04 0.38 -3.41
CA GLY A 417 -23.04 0.19 -4.46
C GLY A 417 -22.61 0.88 -5.76
N HIS A 418 -23.48 0.84 -6.77
CA HIS A 418 -23.20 1.38 -8.10
C HIS A 418 -21.91 0.83 -8.71
N ILE A 419 -21.78 -0.50 -8.72
CA ILE A 419 -20.65 -1.20 -9.33
C ILE A 419 -20.65 -0.94 -10.84
N LEU A 420 -19.49 -0.58 -11.39
CA LEU A 420 -19.36 -0.35 -12.83
C LEU A 420 -19.53 -1.67 -13.57
N SER A 421 -20.40 -1.65 -14.58
CA SER A 421 -20.66 -2.77 -15.47
C SER A 421 -20.24 -2.44 -16.89
N GLN A 422 -19.82 -3.45 -17.65
CA GLN A 422 -19.38 -3.30 -19.03
C GLN A 422 -20.41 -2.52 -19.86
N GLY A 423 -19.95 -1.47 -20.54
CA GLY A 423 -20.80 -0.58 -21.34
C GLY A 423 -21.33 0.64 -20.59
N ASP A 424 -21.11 0.75 -19.27
CA ASP A 424 -21.42 1.96 -18.52
C ASP A 424 -20.64 3.17 -19.08
N ILE A 425 -21.28 4.33 -19.16
CA ILE A 425 -20.64 5.54 -19.65
C ILE A 425 -19.92 6.21 -18.48
N LEU A 426 -18.61 6.33 -18.60
CA LEU A 426 -17.77 7.02 -17.64
C LEU A 426 -17.90 8.55 -17.76
N PRO A 427 -17.49 9.32 -16.74
CA PRO A 427 -17.59 10.78 -16.76
C PRO A 427 -16.88 11.48 -17.93
N ASP A 428 -15.89 10.83 -18.53
CA ASP A 428 -15.13 11.28 -19.70
C ASP A 428 -15.77 10.89 -21.04
N GLN A 429 -17.01 10.37 -21.00
CA GLN A 429 -17.76 9.88 -22.16
C GLN A 429 -17.17 8.63 -22.82
N THR A 430 -16.16 8.00 -22.20
CA THR A 430 -15.70 6.67 -22.61
C THR A 430 -16.60 5.60 -22.02
N THR A 431 -16.57 4.40 -22.61
CA THR A 431 -17.27 3.25 -22.05
C THR A 431 -16.38 2.50 -21.08
N TYR A 432 -16.95 2.05 -19.97
CA TYR A 432 -16.30 1.14 -19.07
C TYR A 432 -16.14 -0.21 -19.76
N ASN A 433 -14.89 -0.63 -19.94
CA ASN A 433 -14.51 -1.83 -20.68
C ASN A 433 -13.88 -2.88 -19.74
N GLY A 434 -14.37 -2.98 -18.50
CA GLY A 434 -13.95 -4.00 -17.54
C GLY A 434 -12.96 -3.52 -16.46
N LEU A 435 -12.66 -4.43 -15.54
CA LEU A 435 -11.92 -4.19 -14.29
C LEU A 435 -10.47 -3.77 -14.53
N PHE A 436 -9.83 -4.40 -15.51
CA PHE A 436 -8.43 -4.20 -15.88
C PHE A 436 -8.32 -3.47 -17.22
N HIS A 437 -8.83 -2.22 -17.24
CA HIS A 437 -8.83 -1.25 -18.35
C HIS A 437 -8.00 -1.66 -19.58
N ASN A 438 -8.68 -1.90 -20.70
CA ASN A 438 -8.05 -2.22 -21.97
C ASN A 438 -7.57 -0.96 -22.71
N ASP A 439 -6.42 -1.03 -23.39
CA ASP A 439 -6.11 -0.12 -24.49
C ASP A 439 -7.25 -0.26 -25.54
N PRO A 440 -7.85 0.83 -26.05
CA PRO A 440 -8.84 0.75 -27.13
C PRO A 440 -8.33 0.03 -28.40
N ALA A 441 -7.01 -0.18 -28.54
CA ALA A 441 -6.40 -0.98 -29.61
C ALA A 441 -6.27 -2.48 -29.30
N ASP A 442 -6.57 -2.94 -28.07
CA ASP A 442 -6.43 -4.34 -27.69
C ASP A 442 -7.61 -5.20 -28.19
N THR A 443 -7.28 -6.39 -28.70
CA THR A 443 -8.23 -7.30 -29.36
C THR A 443 -8.68 -8.46 -28.47
N ALA A 444 -8.14 -8.56 -27.25
CA ALA A 444 -8.50 -9.56 -26.25
C ALA A 444 -8.94 -8.89 -24.94
N PRO A 445 -10.17 -8.34 -24.88
CA PRO A 445 -10.59 -7.53 -23.74
C PRO A 445 -10.79 -8.38 -22.47
N ASP A 446 -10.28 -7.92 -21.32
CA ASP A 446 -10.84 -8.34 -20.04
C ASP A 446 -12.18 -7.64 -19.84
N ASP A 447 -13.25 -8.40 -19.89
CA ASP A 447 -14.61 -7.88 -19.78
C ASP A 447 -15.17 -7.94 -18.34
N ALA A 448 -14.36 -8.34 -17.34
CA ALA A 448 -14.88 -8.54 -16.00
C ALA A 448 -15.38 -7.25 -15.36
N ASP A 449 -16.61 -7.26 -14.82
CA ASP A 449 -17.11 -6.22 -13.93
C ASP A 449 -16.57 -6.42 -12.51
N LEU A 450 -16.55 -7.70 -12.10
CA LEU A 450 -16.21 -8.15 -10.76
C LEU A 450 -15.62 -9.57 -10.80
N ILE A 451 -14.60 -9.81 -9.99
CA ILE A 451 -13.98 -11.14 -9.82
C ILE A 451 -14.07 -11.56 -8.36
N VAL A 452 -14.46 -12.82 -8.14
CA VAL A 452 -14.50 -13.44 -6.81
C VAL A 452 -13.45 -14.54 -6.71
N GLN A 453 -12.68 -14.51 -5.64
CA GLN A 453 -11.62 -15.46 -5.36
C GLN A 453 -11.78 -16.09 -3.99
N ASP A 454 -11.56 -17.39 -3.91
CA ASP A 454 -11.48 -18.14 -2.65
C ASP A 454 -10.15 -17.83 -1.97
N MET A 455 -10.19 -17.48 -0.68
CA MET A 455 -8.99 -17.14 0.08
C MET A 455 -8.23 -18.36 0.62
N ASP A 456 -8.87 -19.52 0.75
CA ASP A 456 -8.25 -20.72 1.31
C ASP A 456 -7.42 -21.48 0.27
N ASN A 457 -7.90 -21.55 -0.97
CA ASN A 457 -7.26 -22.29 -2.06
C ASN A 457 -6.87 -21.42 -3.26
N GLY A 458 -7.10 -20.10 -3.19
CA GLY A 458 -6.72 -19.15 -4.24
C GLY A 458 -7.46 -19.29 -5.57
N GLN A 459 -8.45 -20.19 -5.69
CA GLN A 459 -9.19 -20.41 -6.94
C GLN A 459 -10.16 -19.28 -7.23
N GLN A 460 -10.40 -19.02 -8.52
CA GLN A 460 -11.45 -18.10 -8.93
C GLN A 460 -12.80 -18.80 -8.81
N LEU A 461 -13.69 -18.28 -7.96
CA LEU A 461 -15.03 -18.82 -7.80
C LEU A 461 -15.92 -18.42 -8.97
N CYS A 462 -15.91 -17.13 -9.32
CA CYS A 462 -16.64 -16.62 -10.48
C CYS A 462 -16.06 -15.31 -11.01
N ARG A 463 -16.37 -15.04 -12.28
CA ARG A 463 -16.11 -13.76 -12.97
C ARG A 463 -17.44 -13.26 -13.48
N ILE A 464 -17.84 -12.06 -13.09
CA ILE A 464 -19.10 -11.41 -13.49
C ILE A 464 -18.84 -10.51 -14.70
N VAL A 465 -19.72 -10.60 -15.70
CA VAL A 465 -19.76 -9.73 -16.88
C VAL A 465 -21.21 -9.39 -17.17
N ALA A 466 -21.53 -8.12 -17.37
CA ALA A 466 -22.87 -7.59 -17.54
C ALA A 466 -23.85 -8.10 -16.44
N GLY A 467 -23.38 -8.13 -15.20
CA GLY A 467 -24.16 -8.53 -14.02
C GLY A 467 -24.42 -10.04 -13.85
N GLN A 468 -23.85 -10.90 -14.69
CA GLN A 468 -23.98 -12.37 -14.59
C GLN A 468 -22.62 -13.07 -14.61
N SER A 469 -22.50 -14.21 -13.95
CA SER A 469 -21.28 -15.03 -14.00
C SER A 469 -21.04 -15.60 -15.40
N THR A 470 -19.79 -15.55 -15.85
CA THR A 470 -19.32 -16.11 -17.12
C THR A 470 -19.42 -17.64 -17.16
N PRO A 471 -19.68 -18.24 -18.34
CA PRO A 471 -19.60 -19.68 -18.52
C PRO A 471 -18.25 -20.24 -18.09
N GLY A 472 -18.24 -21.32 -17.31
CA GLY A 472 -17.02 -21.91 -16.75
C GLY A 472 -16.62 -21.41 -15.36
N SER A 473 -17.36 -20.44 -14.79
CA SER A 473 -17.25 -20.13 -13.35
C SER A 473 -17.57 -21.36 -12.50
N LEU A 474 -16.82 -21.58 -11.41
CA LEU A 474 -17.06 -22.68 -10.47
C LEU A 474 -18.44 -22.56 -9.81
N VAL A 475 -18.85 -21.32 -9.54
CA VAL A 475 -20.15 -20.98 -8.94
C VAL A 475 -20.87 -19.96 -9.82
N ALA A 476 -22.11 -20.25 -10.21
CA ALA A 476 -22.94 -19.25 -10.86
C ALA A 476 -23.35 -18.16 -9.86
N ALA A 477 -23.30 -16.90 -10.27
CA ALA A 477 -23.63 -15.75 -9.41
C ALA A 477 -24.21 -14.60 -10.22
N THR A 478 -25.02 -13.77 -9.56
CA THR A 478 -25.65 -12.58 -10.14
C THR A 478 -25.32 -11.35 -9.31
N LEU A 479 -25.07 -10.23 -9.98
CA LEU A 479 -24.76 -8.94 -9.36
C LEU A 479 -25.91 -7.95 -9.57
N ASP A 480 -26.48 -7.46 -8.48
CA ASP A 480 -27.24 -6.20 -8.47
C ASP A 480 -26.23 -5.06 -8.28
N ALA A 481 -25.74 -4.54 -9.41
CA ALA A 481 -24.72 -3.51 -9.44
C ALA A 481 -25.14 -2.23 -8.71
N LYS A 482 -26.42 -1.87 -8.76
CA LYS A 482 -26.93 -0.65 -8.12
C LYS A 482 -26.83 -0.73 -6.60
N ASN A 483 -27.26 -1.85 -6.03
CA ASN A 483 -27.26 -2.04 -4.58
C ASN A 483 -25.95 -2.66 -4.03
N GLY A 484 -25.05 -3.10 -4.91
CA GLY A 484 -23.82 -3.80 -4.53
C GLY A 484 -24.12 -5.16 -3.90
N ILE A 485 -25.09 -5.91 -4.43
CA ILE A 485 -25.51 -7.19 -3.87
C ILE A 485 -25.09 -8.31 -4.81
N LEU A 486 -24.21 -9.18 -4.32
CA LEU A 486 -23.78 -10.40 -5.01
C LEU A 486 -24.56 -11.59 -4.45
N THR A 487 -25.23 -12.34 -5.33
CA THR A 487 -25.98 -13.54 -4.93
C THR A 487 -25.42 -14.75 -5.64
N PHE A 488 -24.97 -15.74 -4.87
CA PHE A 488 -24.46 -17.00 -5.38
C PHE A 488 -25.59 -18.01 -5.56
N SER A 489 -25.46 -18.86 -6.57
CA SER A 489 -26.35 -19.99 -6.77
C SER A 489 -26.19 -20.99 -5.63
N GLN A 490 -27.31 -21.36 -5.00
CA GLN A 490 -27.32 -22.34 -3.92
C GLN A 490 -26.68 -23.68 -4.31
N PRO A 491 -27.00 -24.30 -5.47
CA PRO A 491 -26.34 -25.53 -5.88
C PRO A 491 -24.82 -25.36 -6.06
N GLY A 492 -24.36 -24.21 -6.53
CA GLY A 492 -22.94 -23.94 -6.72
C GLY A 492 -22.17 -23.85 -5.40
N ILE A 493 -22.76 -23.24 -4.38
CA ILE A 493 -22.14 -23.19 -3.04
C ILE A 493 -22.17 -24.57 -2.36
N GLU A 494 -23.33 -25.23 -2.37
CA GLU A 494 -23.52 -26.47 -1.61
C GLU A 494 -22.77 -27.66 -2.19
N ASN A 495 -22.71 -27.78 -3.52
CA ASN A 495 -22.01 -28.89 -4.17
C ASN A 495 -20.49 -28.77 -4.09
N ASN A 496 -19.97 -27.54 -3.97
CA ASN A 496 -18.52 -27.28 -3.86
C ASN A 496 -18.04 -27.09 -2.41
N GLY A 497 -18.94 -27.18 -1.42
CA GLY A 497 -18.58 -27.05 -0.01
C GLY A 497 -18.10 -25.64 0.38
N LEU A 498 -18.62 -24.60 -0.27
CA LEU A 498 -18.15 -23.22 -0.13
C LEU A 498 -18.87 -22.44 0.99
N GLN A 499 -19.59 -23.12 1.87
CA GLN A 499 -20.23 -22.48 3.02
C GLN A 499 -19.20 -22.03 4.04
N ASN A 500 -19.31 -20.79 4.53
CA ASN A 500 -18.40 -20.21 5.51
C ASN A 500 -16.94 -20.09 5.01
N VAL A 501 -16.75 -20.06 3.69
CA VAL A 501 -15.43 -19.85 3.06
C VAL A 501 -15.13 -18.36 2.96
N PRO A 502 -13.93 -17.90 3.38
CA PRO A 502 -13.49 -16.54 3.16
C PRO A 502 -13.21 -16.31 1.68
N ILE A 503 -13.66 -15.17 1.17
CA ILE A 503 -13.51 -14.78 -0.23
C ILE A 503 -13.01 -13.34 -0.34
N ARG A 504 -12.32 -13.09 -1.44
CA ARG A 504 -11.88 -11.76 -1.85
C ARG A 504 -12.57 -11.36 -3.14
N ILE A 505 -13.09 -10.14 -3.17
CA ILE A 505 -13.88 -9.62 -4.28
C ILE A 505 -13.18 -8.37 -4.81
N PHE A 506 -12.91 -8.35 -6.12
CA PHE A 506 -12.34 -7.20 -6.82
C PHE A 506 -13.39 -6.55 -7.71
N TYR A 507 -13.58 -5.24 -7.59
CA TYR A 507 -14.54 -4.49 -8.40
C TYR A 507 -14.19 -3.00 -8.48
N ARG A 508 -14.85 -2.27 -9.38
CA ARG A 508 -14.86 -0.80 -9.40
C ARG A 508 -16.27 -0.27 -9.18
N ALA A 509 -16.37 0.89 -8.56
CA ALA A 509 -17.65 1.57 -8.36
C ALA A 509 -17.67 2.91 -9.08
N ASP A 510 -18.87 3.37 -9.43
CA ASP A 510 -19.12 4.72 -9.93
C ASP A 510 -18.52 5.74 -8.97
N ARG A 511 -18.16 6.92 -9.50
CA ARG A 511 -17.46 8.00 -8.79
C ARG A 511 -16.01 7.71 -8.45
N ARG A 512 -15.41 6.67 -9.07
CA ARG A 512 -13.96 6.43 -9.04
C ARG A 512 -13.46 6.39 -7.60
N TRP A 513 -14.05 5.49 -6.82
CA TRP A 513 -13.54 5.21 -5.49
C TRP A 513 -12.12 4.68 -5.60
N GLY A 514 -11.23 5.17 -4.74
CA GLY A 514 -9.85 4.74 -4.65
C GLY A 514 -9.45 4.58 -3.20
N MET A 515 -8.67 3.55 -2.91
CA MET A 515 -8.18 3.26 -1.57
C MET A 515 -6.66 3.10 -1.58
N GLN A 516 -6.01 3.77 -0.64
CA GLN A 516 -4.57 3.83 -0.57
C GLN A 516 -4.10 3.71 0.88
N ILE A 517 -2.99 3.01 1.10
CA ILE A 517 -2.21 3.10 2.33
C ILE A 517 -0.96 3.93 2.09
N GLN A 518 -0.62 4.74 3.08
CA GLN A 518 0.67 5.38 3.20
C GLN A 518 1.30 4.94 4.52
N MET A 519 2.57 4.57 4.46
CA MET A 519 3.30 4.10 5.63
C MET A 519 4.63 4.83 5.74
N ALA A 520 5.01 5.19 6.96
CA ALA A 520 6.36 5.67 7.26
C ALA A 520 7.34 4.49 7.26
N VAL A 521 8.56 4.74 6.79
CA VAL A 521 9.59 3.70 6.74
C VAL A 521 10.05 3.40 8.17
N PRO A 522 10.22 2.12 8.57
CA PRO A 522 10.54 1.76 9.95
C PRO A 522 11.91 2.25 10.39
N TYR A 523 12.82 2.50 9.46
CA TYR A 523 14.14 3.01 9.77
C TYR A 523 14.61 3.96 8.66
N TYR A 524 15.06 5.14 9.04
CA TYR A 524 15.69 6.10 8.14
C TYR A 524 17.21 6.07 8.36
N SER A 525 17.96 5.83 7.29
CA SER A 525 19.41 5.99 7.34
C SER A 525 19.77 7.48 7.38
N ILE A 526 20.59 7.91 8.33
CA ILE A 526 21.10 9.28 8.36
C ILE A 526 22.17 9.42 7.27
N VAL A 527 22.00 10.41 6.39
CA VAL A 527 22.94 10.73 5.31
C VAL A 527 23.76 11.97 5.64
N SER A 528 24.89 12.16 4.96
CA SER A 528 25.82 13.26 5.21
C SER A 528 25.52 14.52 4.40
N SER A 529 24.71 14.41 3.34
CA SER A 529 24.36 15.52 2.46
C SER A 529 22.86 15.54 2.15
N PRO A 530 22.23 16.73 2.02
CA PRO A 530 20.82 16.83 1.66
C PRO A 530 20.52 16.23 0.27
N ALA A 531 21.49 16.20 -0.65
CA ALA A 531 21.31 15.59 -1.97
C ALA A 531 21.09 14.07 -1.93
N GLN A 532 21.38 13.42 -0.80
CA GLN A 532 21.24 11.97 -0.60
C GLN A 532 19.91 11.59 0.09
N ILE A 533 19.04 12.56 0.33
CA ILE A 533 17.74 12.31 0.96
C ILE A 533 16.84 11.54 -0.03
N THR A 534 16.31 10.42 0.45
CA THR A 534 15.39 9.52 -0.24
C THR A 534 14.22 9.21 0.69
N SER A 535 13.24 8.44 0.25
CA SER A 535 12.13 7.97 1.09
C SER A 535 12.58 7.13 2.29
N THR A 536 13.79 6.54 2.28
CA THR A 536 14.33 5.72 3.37
C THR A 536 15.54 6.36 4.06
N SER A 537 15.80 7.65 3.82
CA SER A 537 16.91 8.37 4.45
C SER A 537 16.50 9.75 4.95
N CYS A 538 17.25 10.26 5.91
CA CYS A 538 17.06 11.60 6.45
C CYS A 538 18.41 12.30 6.64
N TRP A 539 18.37 13.63 6.68
CA TRP A 539 19.58 14.44 6.86
C TRP A 539 19.39 15.41 8.02
N ILE A 540 20.46 15.65 8.77
CA ILE A 540 20.44 16.57 9.91
C ILE A 540 20.85 17.95 9.42
N GLY A 541 20.00 18.95 9.65
CA GLY A 541 20.28 20.32 9.28
C GLY A 541 21.47 20.91 10.02
N ASP A 542 22.29 21.70 9.31
CA ASP A 542 23.50 22.30 9.85
C ASP A 542 23.43 23.84 9.94
N GLY A 543 22.31 24.44 9.52
CA GLY A 543 22.12 25.89 9.50
C GLY A 543 22.72 26.59 8.27
N THR A 544 23.22 25.83 7.30
CA THR A 544 23.78 26.38 6.05
C THR A 544 22.82 26.19 4.88
N ASN A 545 22.98 27.02 3.84
CA ASN A 545 22.28 26.90 2.55
C ASN A 545 20.75 26.75 2.63
N GLY A 546 20.13 27.47 3.57
CA GLY A 546 18.67 27.45 3.76
C GLY A 546 18.16 26.35 4.70
N SER A 547 19.06 25.53 5.27
CA SER A 547 18.71 24.59 6.32
C SER A 547 18.67 25.24 7.71
N SER A 548 18.00 24.61 8.66
CA SER A 548 17.96 24.98 10.08
C SER A 548 18.71 23.95 10.92
N PRO A 549 19.53 24.36 11.90
CA PRO A 549 20.24 23.43 12.78
C PRO A 549 19.31 22.68 13.74
N THR A 550 18.05 23.07 13.88
CA THR A 550 17.06 22.39 14.73
C THR A 550 16.24 21.32 13.99
N ARG A 551 16.49 21.13 12.70
CA ARG A 551 15.61 20.34 11.82
C ARG A 551 16.28 19.08 11.29
N ILE A 552 15.47 18.04 11.16
CA ILE A 552 15.81 16.82 10.44
C ILE A 552 14.98 16.80 9.16
N TYR A 553 15.64 16.67 8.02
CA TYR A 553 15.05 16.77 6.69
C TYR A 553 14.74 15.40 6.09
N PHE A 554 13.61 15.34 5.39
CA PHE A 554 13.08 14.15 4.73
C PHE A 554 12.64 14.46 3.31
N ALA A 555 12.51 13.41 2.50
CA ALA A 555 11.96 13.50 1.15
C ALA A 555 10.51 14.01 1.18
N LEU A 556 10.07 14.69 0.13
CA LEU A 556 8.72 15.26 0.05
C LEU A 556 7.62 14.18 0.17
N SER A 557 7.91 12.94 -0.23
CA SER A 557 7.04 11.78 -0.05
C SER A 557 6.71 11.42 1.41
N GLU A 558 7.51 11.92 2.36
CA GLU A 558 7.36 11.66 3.80
C GLU A 558 6.52 12.74 4.51
N ALA A 559 5.99 13.71 3.77
CA ALA A 559 5.21 14.82 4.33
C ALA A 559 4.03 14.34 5.19
N GLY A 560 3.86 14.97 6.37
CA GLY A 560 2.75 14.69 7.28
C GLY A 560 2.83 13.38 8.06
N LYS A 561 3.84 12.53 7.83
CA LYS A 561 4.07 11.28 8.57
C LYS A 561 4.63 11.55 9.96
N THR A 562 4.55 10.56 10.85
CA THR A 562 5.07 10.64 12.23
C THR A 562 6.26 9.71 12.41
N ILE A 563 7.30 10.23 13.04
CA ILE A 563 8.53 9.52 13.37
C ILE A 563 8.76 9.51 14.88
N THR A 564 9.54 8.54 15.33
CA THR A 564 10.16 8.50 16.65
C THR A 564 11.66 8.53 16.50
N ILE A 565 12.32 9.17 17.44
CA ILE A 565 13.77 9.23 17.53
C ILE A 565 14.16 8.56 18.84
N GLY A 566 14.94 7.48 18.77
CA GLY A 566 15.37 6.74 19.95
C GLY A 566 16.21 7.60 20.88
N GLU A 567 17.22 8.28 20.34
CA GLU A 567 18.08 9.20 21.09
C GLU A 567 18.39 10.46 20.30
N LEU A 568 18.28 11.60 20.98
CA LEU A 568 18.41 12.94 20.42
C LEU A 568 19.33 13.78 21.30
N HIS A 569 20.44 14.25 20.74
CA HIS A 569 21.35 15.19 21.40
C HIS A 569 21.17 16.60 20.82
N TYR A 570 21.01 17.57 21.72
CA TYR A 570 20.74 18.94 21.32
C TYR A 570 21.48 19.94 22.20
N ALA A 571 21.80 21.10 21.63
CA ALA A 571 22.26 22.27 22.37
C ALA A 571 21.07 23.14 22.77
N THR A 572 21.15 23.80 23.92
CA THR A 572 20.12 24.75 24.37
C THR A 572 20.64 26.18 24.42
N ALA A 573 19.74 27.15 24.24
CA ALA A 573 20.06 28.55 24.46
C ALA A 573 20.40 28.80 25.93
N ASN A 574 21.53 29.46 26.18
CA ASN A 574 21.85 29.95 27.52
C ASN A 574 21.20 31.32 27.72
N THR A 575 20.70 31.58 28.93
CA THR A 575 20.15 32.89 29.31
C THR A 575 21.23 33.98 29.40
N ASN A 576 22.50 33.60 29.53
CA ASN A 576 23.65 34.48 29.51
C ASN A 576 24.64 34.04 28.41
N PRO A 577 25.01 34.91 27.46
CA PRO A 577 25.93 34.57 26.37
C PRO A 577 27.35 34.19 26.82
N ASN A 578 27.69 34.41 28.09
CA ASN A 578 28.98 34.01 28.66
C ASN A 578 28.98 32.60 29.30
N ASP A 579 27.82 31.94 29.41
CA ASP A 579 27.74 30.58 29.94
C ASP A 579 28.14 29.57 28.85
N PRO A 580 28.82 28.47 29.21
CA PRO A 580 29.15 27.40 28.26
C PRO A 580 27.87 26.78 27.71
N THR A 581 27.84 26.48 26.40
CA THR A 581 26.69 25.83 25.74
C THR A 581 26.29 24.56 26.49
N THR A 582 25.04 24.51 26.95
CA THR A 582 24.52 23.34 27.64
C THR A 582 24.00 22.33 26.61
N TYR A 583 24.33 21.06 26.83
CA TYR A 583 23.89 19.94 26.00
C TYR A 583 22.84 19.11 26.75
N GLY A 584 21.74 18.82 26.07
CA GLY A 584 20.67 17.95 26.55
C GLY A 584 20.59 16.67 25.74
N VAL A 585 19.99 15.65 26.36
CA VAL A 585 19.65 14.39 25.71
C VAL A 585 18.17 14.12 25.94
N ALA A 586 17.47 13.76 24.87
CA ALA A 586 16.09 13.30 24.93
C ALA A 586 15.98 11.91 24.31
N HIS A 587 15.12 11.07 24.88
CA HIS A 587 14.90 9.71 24.41
C HIS A 587 13.45 9.54 23.94
N ASN A 588 13.25 8.70 22.93
CA ASN A 588 11.94 8.35 22.39
C ASN A 588 11.09 9.58 22.00
N VAL A 589 11.73 10.57 21.38
CA VAL A 589 11.06 11.81 20.96
C VAL A 589 10.19 11.53 19.75
N THR A 590 8.90 11.84 19.85
CA THR A 590 7.96 11.69 18.72
C THR A 590 7.75 13.03 18.03
N LEU A 591 8.00 13.08 16.73
CA LEU A 591 7.84 14.29 15.91
C LEU A 591 6.96 13.99 14.69
N GLN A 592 6.21 15.00 14.27
CA GLN A 592 5.51 14.97 12.99
C GLN A 592 6.36 15.66 11.93
N ILE A 593 6.53 15.01 10.79
CA ILE A 593 7.14 15.63 9.61
C ILE A 593 6.17 16.68 9.08
N SER A 594 6.70 17.85 8.74
CA SER A 594 5.94 18.96 8.22
C SER A 594 5.11 18.59 6.99
N ASP A 595 4.03 19.34 6.77
CA ASP A 595 3.21 19.19 5.57
C ASP A 595 3.91 19.79 4.33
N VAL A 596 3.33 19.55 3.16
CA VAL A 596 3.85 20.04 1.88
C VAL A 596 3.79 21.56 1.70
N ASN A 597 3.06 22.27 2.56
CA ASN A 597 3.01 23.73 2.60
C ASN A 597 4.11 24.33 3.48
N ARG A 598 4.67 23.52 4.40
CA ARG A 598 5.78 23.86 5.30
C ARG A 598 7.06 23.14 4.86
N VAL A 599 7.63 23.61 3.76
CA VAL A 599 8.89 23.08 3.20
C VAL A 599 10.01 24.11 3.33
N ASP A 600 11.24 23.62 3.47
CA ASP A 600 12.44 24.43 3.28
C ASP A 600 13.04 24.15 1.91
N VAL A 601 13.66 25.18 1.31
CA VAL A 601 14.46 25.04 0.09
C VAL A 601 15.92 24.99 0.49
N VAL A 602 16.50 23.79 0.49
CA VAL A 602 17.91 23.55 0.82
C VAL A 602 18.66 23.22 -0.46
N ASN A 603 19.69 24.01 -0.80
CA ASN A 603 20.44 23.87 -2.06
C ASN A 603 19.55 23.81 -3.32
N GLY A 604 18.45 24.58 -3.34
CA GLY A 604 17.51 24.62 -4.46
C GLY A 604 16.51 23.46 -4.55
N ALA A 605 16.60 22.46 -3.66
CA ALA A 605 15.65 21.35 -3.56
C ALA A 605 14.70 21.55 -2.38
N ARG A 606 13.45 21.09 -2.53
CA ARG A 606 12.40 21.20 -1.51
C ARG A 606 12.41 19.98 -0.60
N TYR A 607 12.47 20.20 0.71
CA TYR A 607 12.40 19.15 1.72
C TYR A 607 11.35 19.49 2.77
N VAL A 608 10.72 18.45 3.30
CA VAL A 608 9.94 18.53 4.53
C VAL A 608 10.84 18.21 5.71
N TYR A 609 10.43 18.61 6.91
CA TYR A 609 11.28 18.50 8.08
C TYR A 609 10.50 18.15 9.34
N ALA A 610 11.18 17.52 10.29
CA ALA A 610 10.77 17.47 11.69
C ALA A 610 11.60 18.48 12.48
N ASP A 611 10.97 19.38 13.21
CA ASP A 611 11.64 20.39 14.02
C ASP A 611 11.67 19.96 15.48
N ILE A 612 12.86 19.83 16.07
CA ILE A 612 12.97 19.39 17.47
C ILE A 612 12.37 20.40 18.45
N THR A 613 12.24 21.67 18.03
CA THR A 613 11.69 22.74 18.87
C THR A 613 10.20 22.53 19.18
N ASP A 614 9.50 21.69 18.41
CA ASP A 614 8.10 21.34 18.67
C ASP A 614 7.93 20.57 19.99
N GLN A 615 8.94 19.78 20.39
CA GLN A 615 8.95 19.04 21.66
C GLN A 615 9.90 19.64 22.70
N ILE A 616 10.94 20.33 22.23
CA ILE A 616 12.02 20.90 23.07
C ILE A 616 12.19 22.38 22.72
N PRO A 617 11.33 23.28 23.22
CA PRO A 617 11.26 24.66 22.75
C PRO A 617 12.52 25.50 22.97
N ASN A 618 13.41 25.08 23.88
CA ASN A 618 14.66 25.76 24.20
C ASN A 618 15.87 25.22 23.42
N ALA A 619 15.69 24.21 22.57
CA ALA A 619 16.74 23.69 21.72
C ALA A 619 17.14 24.70 20.63
N THR A 620 18.43 24.91 20.44
CA THR A 620 19.00 25.83 19.44
C THR A 620 19.64 25.12 18.27
N ALA A 621 20.10 23.89 18.47
CA ALA A 621 20.69 23.06 17.42
C ALA A 621 20.69 21.58 17.82
N LEU A 622 20.63 20.70 16.82
CA LEU A 622 21.07 19.31 16.93
C LEU A 622 22.58 19.30 17.10
N SER A 623 23.09 18.53 18.07
CA SER A 623 24.52 18.53 18.38
C SER A 623 25.09 17.14 18.53
N ALA A 624 26.15 16.84 17.80
CA ALA A 624 26.91 15.60 17.93
C ALA A 624 27.83 15.58 19.17
N VAL A 625 27.85 16.64 19.98
CA VAL A 625 28.67 16.70 21.19
C VAL A 625 27.83 16.22 22.39
N PRO A 626 28.32 15.28 23.23
CA PRO A 626 29.68 14.70 23.25
C PRO A 626 29.84 13.35 22.53
N THR A 627 28.77 12.74 22.00
CA THR A 627 28.74 11.33 21.58
C THR A 627 29.25 11.05 20.17
N GLY A 628 29.52 12.08 19.38
CA GLY A 628 29.86 11.99 17.96
C GLY A 628 28.65 11.84 17.03
N ARG A 629 27.42 11.74 17.56
CA ARG A 629 26.18 11.65 16.79
C ARG A 629 25.08 12.51 17.41
N ALA A 630 24.36 13.26 16.59
CA ALA A 630 23.30 14.14 17.10
C ALA A 630 21.94 13.42 17.22
N VAL A 631 21.73 12.37 16.41
CA VAL A 631 20.47 11.64 16.32
C VAL A 631 20.81 10.17 16.11
N ASP A 632 20.15 9.30 16.84
CA ASP A 632 20.21 7.85 16.64
C ASP A 632 18.80 7.25 16.60
N TYR A 633 18.64 6.19 15.81
CA TYR A 633 17.38 5.44 15.64
C TYR A 633 16.18 6.30 15.23
N VAL A 634 16.22 6.85 14.02
CA VAL A 634 15.07 7.52 13.42
C VAL A 634 14.16 6.48 12.78
N SER A 635 12.96 6.30 13.33
CA SER A 635 12.00 5.30 12.87
C SER A 635 10.62 5.89 12.60
N GLY A 636 10.03 5.56 11.46
CA GLY A 636 8.66 5.92 11.13
C GLY A 636 7.65 5.02 11.85
N ILE A 637 6.58 5.63 12.36
CA ILE A 637 5.56 4.90 13.13
C ILE A 637 4.13 5.13 12.62
N SER A 638 3.91 6.13 11.76
CA SER A 638 2.58 6.43 11.25
C SER A 638 2.18 5.52 10.09
N VAL A 639 0.92 5.13 10.09
CA VAL A 639 0.20 4.59 8.93
C VAL A 639 -1.06 5.38 8.71
N ARG A 640 -1.31 5.73 7.45
CA ARG A 640 -2.49 6.42 6.98
C ARG A 640 -3.23 5.53 5.99
N SER A 641 -4.51 5.28 6.25
CA SER A 641 -5.44 4.82 5.22
C SER A 641 -6.16 6.04 4.64
N ARG A 642 -6.15 6.12 3.31
CA ARG A 642 -6.82 7.15 2.54
C ARG A 642 -7.87 6.52 1.66
N VAL A 643 -9.09 7.04 1.73
CA VAL A 643 -10.16 6.73 0.78
C VAL A 643 -10.51 8.00 0.04
N VAL A 644 -10.51 7.93 -1.28
CA VAL A 644 -10.90 9.03 -2.17
C VAL A 644 -12.04 8.64 -3.08
N TRP A 645 -12.78 9.65 -3.51
CA TRP A 645 -13.82 9.50 -4.54
C TRP A 645 -14.07 10.86 -5.20
N SER A 646 -14.61 10.82 -6.41
CA SER A 646 -14.94 12.02 -7.18
C SER A 646 -16.39 12.47 -6.95
N ASP A 647 -16.62 13.78 -7.02
CA ASP A 647 -17.98 14.31 -7.08
C ASP A 647 -18.66 14.00 -8.41
N PRO A 648 -20.00 13.77 -8.42
CA PRO A 648 -20.75 13.63 -9.67
C PRO A 648 -20.80 14.98 -10.41
N GLY A 649 -19.92 15.18 -11.40
CA GLY A 649 -20.01 16.33 -12.30
C GLY A 649 -18.72 16.76 -12.98
N SER A 650 -18.87 17.22 -14.23
CA SER A 650 -17.90 17.77 -15.19
C SER A 650 -16.56 17.04 -15.36
N PRO A 651 -16.27 16.45 -16.55
CA PRO A 651 -14.97 15.83 -16.84
C PRO A 651 -13.78 16.79 -16.72
N ASN A 652 -14.03 18.11 -16.73
CA ASN A 652 -12.98 19.14 -16.77
C ASN A 652 -12.53 19.66 -15.40
N ALA A 653 -13.15 19.21 -14.30
CA ALA A 653 -12.78 19.63 -12.95
C ALA A 653 -13.09 18.51 -11.94
N ILE A 654 -12.22 17.50 -11.88
CA ILE A 654 -12.37 16.43 -10.89
C ILE A 654 -12.14 17.01 -9.50
N LEU A 655 -13.22 17.18 -8.75
CA LEU A 655 -13.16 17.49 -7.34
C LEU A 655 -13.06 16.18 -6.58
N TRP A 656 -11.83 15.81 -6.23
CA TRP A 656 -11.58 14.71 -5.33
C TRP A 656 -12.01 15.07 -3.92
N ARG A 657 -12.75 14.15 -3.31
CA ARG A 657 -12.96 14.08 -1.88
C ARG A 657 -12.04 13.06 -1.30
N ARG A 658 -11.66 13.28 -0.05
CA ARG A 658 -10.82 12.35 0.69
C ARG A 658 -11.23 12.25 2.14
N ILE A 659 -11.01 11.07 2.70
CA ILE A 659 -10.94 10.84 4.13
C ILE A 659 -9.61 10.16 4.41
N ASP A 660 -8.87 10.75 5.35
CA ASP A 660 -7.62 10.19 5.85
C ASP A 660 -7.84 9.72 7.29
N ARG A 661 -7.41 8.50 7.58
CA ARG A 661 -7.37 7.92 8.93
C ARG A 661 -5.94 7.55 9.25
N ASP A 662 -5.40 8.22 10.25
CA ASP A 662 -4.03 8.02 10.72
C ASP A 662 -4.03 7.15 11.98
N THR A 663 -3.05 6.27 12.08
CA THR A 663 -2.78 5.48 13.28
C THR A 663 -1.28 5.24 13.44
N VAL A 664 -0.89 4.77 14.62
CA VAL A 664 0.49 4.43 14.95
C VAL A 664 0.62 2.91 14.96
N LEU A 665 1.60 2.38 14.24
CA LEU A 665 2.00 0.98 14.36
C LEU A 665 3.09 0.87 15.42
N THR A 666 2.79 0.18 16.51
CA THR A 666 3.81 -0.25 17.46
C THR A 666 4.37 -1.58 16.94
N ARG A 667 5.56 -1.53 16.34
CA ARG A 667 6.27 -2.75 15.94
C ARG A 667 7.09 -3.24 17.13
N GLN A 668 6.99 -4.53 17.45
CA GLN A 668 7.96 -5.15 18.36
C GLN A 668 9.31 -5.14 17.64
N SER A 669 10.34 -4.55 18.25
CA SER A 669 11.68 -4.53 17.67
C SER A 669 12.25 -5.95 17.69
N THR A 670 12.28 -6.60 16.54
CA THR A 670 13.17 -7.74 16.32
C THR A 670 14.54 -7.16 15.95
N LEU A 671 15.40 -7.03 16.95
CA LEU A 671 16.83 -6.76 16.77
C LEU A 671 17.52 -7.96 16.15
#